data_AF-A0AA39IU20-F1
#
_entry.id   AF-A0AA39IU20-F1
#
_cell.length_a   1.000
_cell.length_b   1.000
_cell.length_c   1.000
_cell.angle_alpha   90.00
_cell.angle_beta   90.00
_cell.angle_gamma   90.00
#
_symmetry.space_group_name_H-M   'P 1'
#
loop_
_entity.id
_entity.type
_entity.pdbx_description
1 polymer ?
#
loop_
_entity_poly.entity_id
_entity_poly.type
_entity_poly.pdbx_seq_one_letter_code
_entity_poly.pdbx_strand_id
1 'polypeptide(L)'
;MTSILRSRKWRRSDEEDPFTSNINAFMGFGSGDYNPKFMEEMIKDADPWKFIERVRKMHATVRSDKERIRLQGEYYNNVHINSRMFGPSRKQMFVESVMGGMERRFEIIDSQVNQVSFEHTASDRNPDKCRSQRVKCNDATRVVLDFKSSSAEQTDFIHANRIKSPHLFNEFIITQTPLQNTVEDFWRMIWQEKPRFVFHLNSTNERHAYLPSYNESNELTYEKLRIQTSAAFHGDPKNLYTTLVILNGPDGEKHLMTHFEVDMNDSDDLETPLLLLRYARCSKTPTIVVDNLGISRAGVLVAIEFCMHFLFLGPDHKNVVEHAIKELRVHRPYCIETPMQYIFIYRAISHFAEKYNKKETAFKQEYDQWLKERRLRMNEKEYRKLSPIRDPDLLRGIRKGQRPTTSQETHARIGELPENRCEAPSATTAENPPVSSSSSALPSLTGCTSVDAMNSAEKACAQAEKLSSDPLVLTFLILRSFFSLVSVVMMSVLMFVEKFTKRYHPNATILLRGYLFFTILSALSTLFSDGTDAVRFLFYRPRGQDCRLHVYFGRTAEFMVMPTVFCVNALGIMFIFIGIERSIATVYAARYEKMRSTGPGWLLLLVTVLTSAAKAIWFFSYSDVNTYNPISTLGDIPMGIQQTALGMQLALEMINVIVFSALYFCNRRSIKGTHRIVSSLTYKYQLNENVNSITIILQLAWFHCIVTILATCLIIFSVAKFTEEEYLRYGLPTDLYPVYHCTFPFLMAYKVVQEKRKHRRLQVVKAKERREYRNQDGHFKMLENLFERQNN
;
A
#
# COMPACT_ATOMS: atom_id res chain seq x y z
N MET A 1 49.48 8.25 7.29
CA MET A 1 49.18 8.05 5.84
C MET A 1 49.71 6.70 5.34
N THR A 2 50.98 6.36 5.54
CA THR A 2 51.62 5.09 5.10
C THR A 2 50.97 3.79 5.62
N SER A 3 50.24 3.81 6.74
CA SER A 3 49.45 2.66 7.22
C SER A 3 48.19 2.38 6.40
N ILE A 4 47.60 3.40 5.76
CA ILE A 4 46.31 3.31 5.06
C ILE A 4 46.41 2.33 3.86
N LEU A 5 47.52 2.40 3.13
CA LEU A 5 47.81 1.55 1.97
C LEU A 5 48.05 0.06 2.30
N ARG A 6 48.11 -0.32 3.58
CA ARG A 6 48.30 -1.73 4.02
C ARG A 6 47.02 -2.41 4.51
N SER A 7 45.86 -1.74 4.44
CA SER A 7 44.58 -2.31 4.87
C SER A 7 44.09 -3.40 3.89
N ARG A 8 44.20 -4.67 4.29
CA ARG A 8 43.80 -5.84 3.48
C ARG A 8 42.31 -5.91 3.09
N LYS A 9 41.43 -5.04 3.62
CA LYS A 9 40.01 -4.95 3.22
C LYS A 9 39.84 -4.54 1.74
N TRP A 10 40.83 -3.88 1.14
CA TRP A 10 40.67 -3.08 -0.08
C TRP A 10 41.24 -3.72 -1.35
N ARG A 11 40.75 -4.91 -1.73
CA ARG A 11 40.95 -5.49 -3.08
C ARG A 11 39.80 -6.37 -3.52
N ARG A 12 39.24 -6.10 -4.71
CA ARG A 12 38.61 -7.12 -5.56
C ARG A 12 38.69 -6.72 -7.04
N SER A 13 39.60 -7.42 -7.76
CA SER A 13 39.63 -7.65 -9.22
C SER A 13 39.37 -6.49 -10.18
N ASP A 14 40.46 -6.02 -10.80
CA ASP A 14 40.64 -5.92 -12.25
C ASP A 14 39.73 -5.00 -13.10
N GLU A 15 38.86 -4.20 -12.49
CA GLU A 15 38.49 -2.88 -13.04
C GLU A 15 39.35 -1.79 -12.38
N GLU A 16 39.63 -0.67 -13.06
CA GLU A 16 40.40 0.44 -12.50
C GLU A 16 39.67 1.05 -11.29
N ASP A 17 40.15 0.76 -10.07
CA ASP A 17 39.51 1.17 -8.82
C ASP A 17 39.55 2.71 -8.66
N PRO A 18 38.40 3.42 -8.81
CA PRO A 18 38.37 4.87 -8.87
C PRO A 18 38.64 5.54 -7.51
N PHE A 19 38.81 4.77 -6.43
CA PHE A 19 39.09 5.26 -5.08
C PHE A 19 40.58 5.16 -4.72
N THR A 20 41.37 4.35 -5.44
CA THR A 20 42.78 4.09 -5.10
C THR A 20 43.70 5.30 -5.26
N SER A 21 43.31 6.31 -6.05
CA SER A 21 44.16 7.46 -6.37
C SER A 21 44.42 8.36 -5.16
N ASN A 22 43.40 8.72 -4.37
CA ASN A 22 43.59 9.47 -3.12
C ASN A 22 42.36 9.50 -2.19
N ILE A 23 42.48 8.97 -0.96
CA ILE A 23 41.45 9.16 0.08
C ILE A 23 41.27 10.64 0.45
N ASN A 24 42.31 11.47 0.30
CA ASN A 24 42.23 12.91 0.50
C ASN A 24 41.44 13.61 -0.62
N ALA A 25 41.35 13.04 -1.83
CA ALA A 25 40.46 13.54 -2.89
C ALA A 25 39.02 13.07 -2.67
N PHE A 26 38.83 11.83 -2.22
CA PHE A 26 37.52 11.30 -1.84
C PHE A 26 36.85 12.09 -0.70
N MET A 27 37.63 12.47 0.32
CA MET A 27 37.17 13.36 1.38
C MET A 27 37.18 14.83 0.93
N GLY A 28 38.18 15.24 0.13
CA GLY A 28 38.31 16.56 -0.50
C GLY A 28 39.30 17.55 0.15
N PHE A 29 40.20 17.11 1.05
CA PHE A 29 40.95 17.96 1.99
C PHE A 29 42.46 17.63 2.08
N GLY A 30 43.29 18.62 2.41
CA GLY A 30 44.69 18.43 2.82
C GLY A 30 44.86 18.11 4.32
N SER A 31 46.00 17.55 4.71
CA SER A 31 46.27 17.09 6.08
C SER A 31 46.50 18.22 7.09
N GLY A 32 45.73 18.25 8.18
CA GLY A 32 46.06 19.06 9.36
C GLY A 32 44.98 19.13 10.45
N ASP A 33 43.71 19.29 10.07
CA ASP A 33 42.75 20.04 10.93
C ASP A 33 41.46 19.27 11.32
N TYR A 34 41.42 17.95 11.12
CA TYR A 34 40.21 17.15 11.32
C TYR A 34 39.91 16.83 12.79
N ASN A 35 38.63 16.55 13.08
CA ASN A 35 38.28 15.78 14.26
C ASN A 35 38.87 14.35 14.15
N PRO A 36 39.75 13.91 15.07
CA PRO A 36 40.36 12.58 14.99
C PRO A 36 39.34 11.44 15.05
N LYS A 37 38.24 11.61 15.79
CA LYS A 37 37.16 10.61 15.92
C LYS A 37 36.49 10.35 14.57
N PHE A 38 36.16 11.41 13.84
CA PHE A 38 35.59 11.31 12.48
C PHE A 38 36.53 10.58 11.52
N MET A 39 37.83 10.88 11.57
CA MET A 39 38.83 10.20 10.75
C MET A 39 39.00 8.72 11.14
N GLU A 40 38.94 8.39 12.43
CA GLU A 40 39.00 7.00 12.91
C GLU A 40 37.79 6.19 12.46
N GLU A 41 36.57 6.69 12.69
CA GLU A 41 35.31 6.08 12.27
C GLU A 41 35.29 5.83 10.75
N MET A 42 35.68 6.83 9.95
CA MET A 42 35.74 6.72 8.49
C MET A 42 36.84 5.78 7.98
N ILE A 43 37.99 5.67 8.65
CA ILE A 43 39.07 4.75 8.24
C ILE A 43 38.76 3.29 8.62
N LYS A 44 38.06 3.09 9.74
CA LYS A 44 37.81 1.78 10.33
C LYS A 44 36.60 1.08 9.72
N ASP A 45 35.49 1.80 9.60
CA ASP A 45 34.15 1.22 9.41
C ASP A 45 33.48 1.61 8.08
N ALA A 46 33.95 2.65 7.36
CA ALA A 46 33.41 3.01 6.05
C ALA A 46 33.78 2.00 4.95
N ASP A 47 32.83 1.76 4.06
CA ASP A 47 32.94 0.83 2.93
C ASP A 47 32.35 1.48 1.67
N PRO A 48 33.19 1.97 0.74
CA PRO A 48 32.71 2.66 -0.45
C PRO A 48 31.88 1.83 -1.40
N TRP A 49 32.05 0.50 -1.43
CA TRP A 49 31.19 -0.36 -2.23
C TRP A 49 29.77 -0.38 -1.64
N LYS A 50 29.63 -0.40 -0.30
CA LYS A 50 28.33 -0.19 0.36
C LYS A 50 27.80 1.22 0.17
N PHE A 51 28.62 2.27 0.25
CA PHE A 51 28.20 3.65 -0.04
C PHE A 51 27.60 3.76 -1.45
N ILE A 52 28.31 3.24 -2.47
CA ILE A 52 27.83 3.21 -3.85
C ILE A 52 26.56 2.37 -3.99
N GLU A 53 26.49 1.21 -3.34
CA GLU A 53 25.29 0.36 -3.33
C GLU A 53 24.08 1.09 -2.71
N ARG A 54 24.29 1.81 -1.61
CA ARG A 54 23.26 2.61 -0.91
C ARG A 54 22.80 3.81 -1.73
N VAL A 55 23.71 4.51 -2.41
CA VAL A 55 23.37 5.55 -3.38
C VAL A 55 22.51 4.96 -4.50
N ARG A 56 22.90 3.81 -5.06
CA ARG A 56 22.12 3.10 -6.10
C ARG A 56 20.74 2.65 -5.59
N LYS A 57 20.64 2.13 -4.35
CA LYS A 57 19.37 1.79 -3.67
C LYS A 57 18.48 3.03 -3.44
N MET A 58 19.07 4.15 -3.02
CA MET A 58 18.37 5.43 -2.82
C MET A 58 17.80 5.96 -4.15
N HIS A 59 18.61 6.01 -5.21
CA HIS A 59 18.19 6.39 -6.56
C HIS A 59 17.11 5.43 -7.10
N ALA A 60 17.26 4.12 -6.92
CA ALA A 60 16.27 3.13 -7.34
C ALA A 60 14.92 3.29 -6.59
N THR A 61 14.95 3.49 -5.28
CA THR A 61 13.74 3.74 -4.48
C THR A 61 13.03 5.00 -4.95
N VAL A 62 13.77 6.09 -5.13
CA VAL A 62 13.22 7.35 -5.63
C VAL A 62 12.59 7.21 -7.02
N ARG A 63 13.27 6.55 -7.97
CA ARG A 63 12.70 6.26 -9.31
C ARG A 63 11.45 5.36 -9.26
N SER A 64 11.33 4.50 -8.26
CA SER A 64 10.19 3.57 -8.09
C SER A 64 8.96 4.20 -7.43
N ASP A 65 9.17 5.20 -6.58
CA ASP A 65 8.13 5.87 -5.81
C ASP A 65 7.53 7.04 -6.61
N LYS A 66 6.64 6.68 -7.54
CA LYS A 66 5.93 7.62 -8.42
C LYS A 66 4.48 7.78 -7.99
N GLU A 67 4.05 9.02 -7.75
CA GLU A 67 2.67 9.36 -7.39
C GLU A 67 1.92 9.97 -8.60
N ARG A 68 0.59 9.86 -8.61
CA ARG A 68 -0.28 10.35 -9.70
C ARG A 68 -0.69 11.80 -9.47
N ILE A 69 0.20 12.74 -9.83
CA ILE A 69 -0.11 14.18 -9.83
C ILE A 69 -1.21 14.49 -10.86
N ARG A 70 -2.10 15.42 -10.53
CA ARG A 70 -3.02 16.06 -11.50
C ARG A 70 -2.29 17.18 -12.23
N LEU A 71 -2.25 17.11 -13.56
CA LEU A 71 -1.85 18.26 -14.37
C LEU A 71 -2.95 19.34 -14.26
N GLN A 72 -2.57 20.57 -13.90
CA GLN A 72 -3.50 21.70 -13.81
C GLN A 72 -3.77 22.28 -15.21
N GLY A 73 -4.97 22.81 -15.46
CA GLY A 73 -5.42 23.25 -16.80
C GLY A 73 -5.71 22.11 -17.78
N GLU A 74 -4.96 21.01 -17.68
CA GLU A 74 -5.03 19.86 -18.56
C GLU A 74 -6.19 18.90 -18.24
N TYR A 75 -7.06 18.70 -19.24
CA TYR A 75 -8.12 17.69 -19.23
C TYR A 75 -8.02 16.82 -20.49
N TYR A 76 -8.36 15.55 -20.35
CA TYR A 76 -8.56 14.69 -21.51
C TYR A 76 -9.70 15.27 -22.36
N ASN A 77 -9.44 15.48 -23.65
CA ASN A 77 -10.35 16.07 -24.65
C ASN A 77 -10.51 17.61 -24.57
N ASN A 78 -9.40 18.33 -24.37
CA ASN A 78 -9.34 19.79 -24.51
C ASN A 78 -9.54 20.23 -25.99
N VAL A 79 -10.75 20.66 -26.35
CA VAL A 79 -11.01 21.41 -27.60
C VAL A 79 -11.13 22.90 -27.26
N HIS A 80 -10.21 23.71 -27.79
CA HIS A 80 -10.16 25.15 -27.58
C HIS A 80 -10.73 25.88 -28.80
N ILE A 81 -11.68 26.79 -28.58
CA ILE A 81 -12.18 27.73 -29.61
C ILE A 81 -12.24 29.12 -28.95
N ASN A 82 -11.53 30.09 -29.52
CA ASN A 82 -11.50 31.50 -29.11
C ASN A 82 -11.51 31.69 -27.57
N SER A 83 -10.41 31.25 -26.94
CA SER A 83 -10.14 31.24 -25.50
C SER A 83 -11.15 30.50 -24.59
N ARG A 84 -12.16 29.80 -25.14
CA ARG A 84 -13.09 28.94 -24.37
C ARG A 84 -12.91 27.47 -24.72
N MET A 85 -12.88 26.61 -23.70
CA MET A 85 -12.86 25.16 -23.87
C MET A 85 -14.28 24.61 -23.95
N PHE A 86 -14.54 23.75 -24.94
CA PHE A 86 -15.81 23.05 -25.11
C PHE A 86 -15.60 21.53 -25.10
N GLY A 87 -16.40 20.79 -24.32
CA GLY A 87 -16.31 19.34 -24.28
C GLY A 87 -17.17 18.69 -23.17
N PRO A 88 -17.65 17.45 -23.37
CA PRO A 88 -18.49 16.77 -22.39
C PRO A 88 -17.68 16.25 -21.19
N SER A 89 -17.85 16.90 -20.04
CA SER A 89 -17.28 16.55 -18.72
C SER A 89 -15.75 16.59 -18.61
N ARG A 90 -15.26 17.62 -17.89
CA ARG A 90 -13.84 17.84 -17.54
C ARG A 90 -13.21 16.63 -16.84
N LYS A 91 -12.46 15.81 -17.57
CA LYS A 91 -11.71 14.67 -17.02
C LYS A 91 -10.24 15.05 -16.83
N GLN A 92 -9.84 15.39 -15.60
CA GLN A 92 -8.48 15.87 -15.31
C GLN A 92 -7.41 14.91 -15.83
N MET A 93 -6.33 15.43 -16.41
CA MET A 93 -5.16 14.62 -16.74
C MET A 93 -4.34 14.31 -15.48
N PHE A 94 -3.71 13.13 -15.48
CA PHE A 94 -2.86 12.64 -14.39
C PHE A 94 -1.58 12.05 -14.99
N VAL A 95 -0.44 12.33 -14.35
CA VAL A 95 0.90 11.82 -14.71
C VAL A 95 1.54 11.16 -13.49
N GLU A 96 2.26 10.06 -13.73
CA GLU A 96 3.05 9.36 -12.69
C GLU A 96 4.43 9.99 -12.60
N SER A 97 4.74 10.62 -11.47
CA SER A 97 5.90 11.49 -11.28
C SER A 97 6.64 11.16 -9.98
N VAL A 98 7.97 11.14 -10.05
CA VAL A 98 8.90 11.03 -8.92
C VAL A 98 8.82 12.28 -8.03
N MET A 99 8.73 13.46 -8.63
CA MET A 99 8.53 14.72 -7.91
C MET A 99 7.25 14.67 -7.07
N GLY A 100 6.18 14.08 -7.59
CA GLY A 100 4.95 13.82 -6.85
C GLY A 100 5.11 12.85 -5.68
N GLY A 101 5.96 11.83 -5.82
CA GLY A 101 6.32 10.91 -4.73
C GLY A 101 7.14 11.59 -3.63
N MET A 102 7.95 12.60 -3.97
CA MET A 102 8.64 13.46 -3.00
C MET A 102 7.68 14.42 -2.30
N GLU A 103 6.83 15.15 -3.04
CA GLU A 103 5.74 15.96 -2.48
C GLU A 103 4.90 15.12 -1.49
N ARG A 104 4.53 13.90 -1.89
CA ARG A 104 3.70 13.00 -1.11
C ARG A 104 4.40 12.42 0.12
N ARG A 105 5.71 12.11 0.06
CA ARG A 105 6.49 11.70 1.24
C ARG A 105 6.65 12.84 2.23
N PHE A 106 6.86 14.07 1.77
CA PHE A 106 6.84 15.25 2.63
C PHE A 106 5.48 15.43 3.33
N GLU A 107 4.35 15.36 2.58
CA GLU A 107 3.00 15.39 3.18
C GLU A 107 2.75 14.30 4.24
N ILE A 108 3.38 13.13 4.10
CA ILE A 108 3.28 12.03 5.07
C ILE A 108 4.08 12.37 6.34
N ILE A 109 5.32 12.84 6.21
CA ILE A 109 6.19 13.21 7.34
C ILE A 109 5.59 14.38 8.14
N ASP A 110 4.93 15.34 7.46
CA ASP A 110 4.38 16.53 8.12
C ASP A 110 2.97 16.33 8.69
N SER A 111 2.30 15.22 8.35
CA SER A 111 0.96 14.91 8.86
C SER A 111 0.93 14.74 10.38
N GLN A 112 -0.10 15.27 11.04
CA GLN A 112 -0.29 15.24 12.51
C GLN A 112 -0.15 13.84 13.14
N VAL A 113 -0.42 12.77 12.39
CA VAL A 113 -0.31 11.37 12.87
C VAL A 113 1.14 10.90 12.98
N ASN A 114 2.06 11.55 12.26
CA ASN A 114 3.49 11.23 12.23
C ASN A 114 4.35 12.33 12.90
N GLN A 115 3.73 13.32 13.55
CA GLN A 115 4.45 14.27 14.38
C GLN A 115 4.88 13.59 15.68
N VAL A 116 6.17 13.64 15.99
CA VAL A 116 6.72 13.16 17.26
C VAL A 116 6.16 14.02 18.39
N SER A 117 5.65 13.41 19.45
CA SER A 117 5.24 14.11 20.68
C SER A 117 6.45 14.49 21.52
N PHE A 118 6.49 15.73 22.03
CA PHE A 118 7.56 16.24 22.87
C PHE A 118 6.99 17.23 23.90
N GLU A 119 7.71 17.41 25.00
CA GLU A 119 7.41 18.45 26.00
C GLU A 119 8.04 19.78 25.57
N HIS A 120 7.36 20.89 25.84
CA HIS A 120 7.79 22.23 25.42
C HIS A 120 7.48 23.32 26.46
N THR A 121 7.39 22.93 27.73
CA THR A 121 7.02 23.76 28.88
C THR A 121 7.93 24.98 29.06
N ALA A 122 9.24 24.86 28.78
CA ALA A 122 10.15 26.00 28.85
C ALA A 122 9.86 27.01 27.72
N SER A 123 9.51 26.52 26.53
CA SER A 123 9.12 27.32 25.35
C SER A 123 7.69 27.88 25.44
N ASP A 124 6.86 27.41 26.37
CA ASP A 124 5.57 28.00 26.72
C ASP A 124 5.71 29.10 27.77
N ARG A 125 6.63 28.95 28.72
CA ARG A 125 6.91 29.93 29.78
C ARG A 125 7.68 31.17 29.31
N ASN A 126 8.42 31.07 28.20
CA ASN A 126 9.24 32.15 27.62
C ASN A 126 8.76 32.54 26.20
N PRO A 127 7.48 32.95 25.99
CA PRO A 127 6.94 33.18 24.64
C PRO A 127 7.54 34.43 23.96
N ASP A 128 8.02 35.39 24.74
CA ASP A 128 8.73 36.60 24.31
C ASP A 128 10.13 36.30 23.73
N LYS A 129 10.77 35.22 24.19
CA LYS A 129 12.04 34.72 23.68
C LYS A 129 11.85 33.85 22.41
N CYS A 130 10.62 33.64 21.95
CA CYS A 130 10.29 32.81 20.78
C CYS A 130 9.90 33.69 19.57
N ARG A 131 10.67 33.67 18.47
CA ARG A 131 10.36 34.46 17.25
C ARG A 131 9.05 34.03 16.56
N SER A 132 8.56 32.82 16.84
CA SER A 132 7.24 32.37 16.39
C SER A 132 6.60 31.44 17.42
N GLN A 133 5.39 31.80 17.87
CA GLN A 133 4.60 30.98 18.79
C GLN A 133 4.26 29.57 18.26
N ARG A 134 4.32 29.35 16.93
CA ARG A 134 4.15 28.03 16.31
C ARG A 134 5.34 27.09 16.57
N VAL A 135 6.56 27.62 16.65
CA VAL A 135 7.77 26.81 16.67
C VAL A 135 8.22 26.67 18.11
N LYS A 136 8.07 25.46 18.66
CA LYS A 136 8.43 25.11 20.03
C LYS A 136 9.74 24.35 20.09
N CYS A 137 10.52 24.57 21.14
CA CYS A 137 11.68 23.73 21.44
C CYS A 137 11.23 22.43 22.13
N ASN A 138 11.93 21.32 21.87
CA ASN A 138 11.78 20.10 22.66
C ASN A 138 12.58 20.24 23.97
N ASP A 139 11.91 20.21 25.13
CA ASP A 139 12.52 20.36 26.45
C ASP A 139 13.59 19.29 26.73
N ALA A 140 13.42 18.06 26.22
CA ALA A 140 14.38 16.96 26.40
C ALA A 140 15.72 17.15 25.65
N THR A 141 15.82 18.15 24.76
CA THR A 141 17.03 18.42 23.95
C THR A 141 17.35 19.91 23.84
N ARG A 142 16.65 20.80 24.55
CA ARG A 142 16.91 22.24 24.52
C ARG A 142 18.29 22.56 25.09
N VAL A 143 18.86 23.68 24.69
CA VAL A 143 20.01 24.23 25.41
C VAL A 143 19.48 24.90 26.69
N VAL A 144 20.10 24.55 27.82
CA VAL A 144 19.88 25.16 29.14
C VAL A 144 21.02 26.18 29.34
N LEU A 145 20.72 27.38 29.85
CA LEU A 145 21.71 28.44 30.06
C LEU A 145 22.19 28.51 31.51
N ASP A 146 23.26 27.77 31.81
CA ASP A 146 23.88 27.69 33.14
C ASP A 146 24.79 28.88 33.45
N PHE A 147 25.39 29.51 32.42
CA PHE A 147 26.20 30.71 32.59
C PHE A 147 25.35 31.87 33.13
N LYS A 148 25.61 32.29 34.37
CA LYS A 148 24.77 33.23 35.11
C LYS A 148 24.80 34.65 34.52
N SER A 149 23.62 35.18 34.23
CA SER A 149 23.39 36.61 34.00
C SER A 149 23.54 37.38 35.32
N SER A 150 23.77 38.69 35.27
CA SER A 150 23.69 39.61 36.40
C SER A 150 22.29 40.18 36.63
N SER A 151 21.37 39.96 35.68
CA SER A 151 19.96 40.34 35.80
C SER A 151 19.18 39.49 36.82
N ALA A 152 18.22 40.12 37.51
CA ALA A 152 17.36 39.44 38.50
C ALA A 152 16.25 38.58 37.85
N GLU A 153 15.93 38.80 36.58
CA GLU A 153 14.91 38.07 35.81
C GLU A 153 15.54 36.90 35.01
N GLN A 154 16.56 36.25 35.58
CA GLN A 154 17.31 35.19 34.89
C GLN A 154 16.41 34.00 34.54
N THR A 155 16.24 33.73 33.24
CA THR A 155 15.72 32.44 32.75
C THR A 155 16.82 31.59 32.14
N ASP A 156 16.64 30.27 32.21
CA ASP A 156 17.54 29.24 31.70
C ASP A 156 17.28 28.91 30.21
N PHE A 157 16.37 29.64 29.56
CA PHE A 157 15.82 29.32 28.26
C PHE A 157 16.38 30.17 27.13
N ILE A 158 16.90 29.50 26.11
CA ILE A 158 17.10 30.01 24.75
C ILE A 158 16.34 29.11 23.77
N HIS A 159 15.89 29.68 22.65
CA HIS A 159 15.19 28.93 21.60
C HIS A 159 16.14 28.09 20.71
N ALA A 160 16.85 27.14 21.33
CA ALA A 160 17.83 26.28 20.67
C ALA A 160 17.69 24.82 21.11
N ASN A 161 17.91 23.87 20.19
CA ASN A 161 18.01 22.43 20.50
C ASN A 161 19.34 21.84 20.04
N ARG A 162 19.90 20.95 20.85
CA ARG A 162 21.11 20.17 20.56
C ARG A 162 20.73 18.91 19.76
N ILE A 163 21.31 18.78 18.58
CA ILE A 163 21.19 17.61 17.71
C ILE A 163 22.40 16.70 18.01
N LYS A 164 22.19 15.70 18.87
CA LYS A 164 23.21 14.78 19.35
C LYS A 164 22.76 13.34 19.10
N SER A 165 23.32 12.72 18.07
CA SER A 165 22.95 11.37 17.62
C SER A 165 24.22 10.61 17.21
N PRO A 166 24.30 9.27 17.39
CA PRO A 166 25.34 8.44 16.80
C PRO A 166 25.27 8.34 15.26
N HIS A 167 24.42 9.14 14.62
CA HIS A 167 24.26 9.22 13.17
C HIS A 167 24.64 10.58 12.59
N LEU A 168 25.57 11.29 13.25
CA LEU A 168 26.17 12.55 12.84
C LEU A 168 27.70 12.49 13.03
N PHE A 169 28.47 13.06 12.10
CA PHE A 169 29.92 13.15 12.23
C PHE A 169 30.40 14.30 13.14
N ASN A 170 29.50 15.23 13.47
CA ASN A 170 29.70 16.35 14.39
C ASN A 170 28.38 16.65 15.12
N GLU A 171 28.44 17.18 16.34
CA GLU A 171 27.24 17.62 17.07
C GLU A 171 26.80 19.02 16.61
N PHE A 172 25.49 19.25 16.53
CA PHE A 172 24.95 20.54 16.10
C PHE A 172 24.05 21.15 17.16
N ILE A 173 23.93 22.47 17.16
CA ILE A 173 22.89 23.20 17.89
C ILE A 173 22.12 24.02 16.87
N ILE A 174 20.82 23.80 16.74
CA ILE A 174 19.97 24.57 15.84
C ILE A 174 19.21 25.61 16.67
N THR A 175 19.27 26.87 16.24
CA THR A 175 18.61 28.01 16.91
C THR A 175 17.96 28.97 15.90
N GLN A 176 17.01 29.78 16.37
CA GLN A 176 16.44 30.90 15.62
C GLN A 176 17.46 32.05 15.49
N THR A 177 17.29 32.93 14.50
CA THR A 177 18.02 34.23 14.48
C THR A 177 17.69 35.00 15.77
N PRO A 178 18.68 35.45 16.56
CA PRO A 178 18.44 36.15 17.83
C PRO A 178 17.47 37.33 17.71
N LEU A 179 16.58 37.45 18.68
CA LEU A 179 15.75 38.64 18.94
C LEU A 179 16.54 39.63 19.81
N GLN A 180 16.18 40.92 19.81
CA GLN A 180 16.86 41.95 20.61
C GLN A 180 16.94 41.58 22.11
N ASN A 181 15.86 41.07 22.69
CA ASN A 181 15.77 40.56 24.07
C ASN A 181 16.48 39.19 24.32
N THR A 182 17.17 38.63 23.32
CA THR A 182 17.84 37.31 23.42
C THR A 182 19.27 37.34 22.86
N VAL A 183 19.83 38.52 22.56
CA VAL A 183 21.23 38.64 22.11
C VAL A 183 22.21 38.25 23.22
N GLU A 184 21.94 38.65 24.47
CA GLU A 184 22.70 38.20 25.63
C GLU A 184 22.62 36.68 25.78
N ASP A 185 21.41 36.10 25.79
CA ASP A 185 21.19 34.65 25.87
C ASP A 185 21.93 33.87 24.77
N PHE A 186 21.98 34.41 23.55
CA PHE A 186 22.75 33.84 22.46
C PHE A 186 24.25 33.84 22.76
N TRP A 187 24.82 34.95 23.24
CA TRP A 187 26.24 35.01 23.61
C TRP A 187 26.57 34.20 24.87
N ARG A 188 25.64 34.09 25.84
CA ARG A 188 25.71 33.14 26.97
C ARG A 188 25.83 31.70 26.45
N MET A 189 25.03 31.31 25.45
CA MET A 189 25.14 30.02 24.77
C MET A 189 26.48 29.85 24.03
N ILE A 190 26.94 30.83 23.23
CA ILE A 190 28.25 30.72 22.55
C ILE A 190 29.37 30.50 23.57
N TRP A 191 29.35 31.23 24.69
CA TRP A 191 30.38 31.10 25.73
C TRP A 191 30.35 29.75 26.44
N GLN A 192 29.16 29.24 26.76
CA GLN A 192 28.96 27.93 27.40
C GLN A 192 29.40 26.77 26.48
N GLU A 193 29.02 26.82 25.20
CA GLU A 193 29.18 25.70 24.26
C GLU A 193 30.54 25.69 23.55
N LYS A 194 31.32 26.78 23.66
CA LYS A 194 32.65 26.98 23.06
C LYS A 194 32.75 26.46 21.60
N PRO A 195 31.83 26.85 20.69
CA PRO A 195 31.77 26.30 19.34
C PRO A 195 32.96 26.79 18.50
N ARG A 196 33.57 25.94 17.67
CA ARG A 196 34.57 26.40 16.68
C ARG A 196 33.92 27.22 15.57
N PHE A 197 32.67 26.88 15.21
CA PHE A 197 31.96 27.41 14.05
C PHE A 197 30.51 27.79 14.37
N VAL A 198 30.08 28.94 13.84
CA VAL A 198 28.68 29.36 13.79
C VAL A 198 28.31 29.62 12.32
N PHE A 199 27.22 29.00 11.84
CA PHE A 199 26.73 29.16 10.46
C PHE A 199 25.38 29.88 10.48
N HIS A 200 25.32 31.09 9.94
CA HIS A 200 24.07 31.84 9.75
C HIS A 200 23.60 31.72 8.29
N LEU A 201 22.48 31.01 8.10
CA LEU A 201 22.03 30.55 6.77
C LEU A 201 20.96 31.44 6.12
N ASN A 202 20.66 32.59 6.72
CA ASN A 202 19.99 33.69 6.04
C ASN A 202 20.98 34.84 6.01
N SER A 203 21.36 35.31 4.82
CA SER A 203 21.93 36.64 4.69
C SER A 203 20.79 37.64 4.47
N THR A 204 20.90 38.78 5.13
CA THR A 204 20.20 40.01 4.77
C THR A 204 21.25 41.03 4.37
N ASN A 205 20.96 41.91 3.42
CA ASN A 205 21.86 43.04 3.11
C ASN A 205 22.02 44.01 4.31
N GLU A 206 21.21 43.84 5.35
CA GLU A 206 21.28 44.48 6.66
C GLU A 206 22.10 43.61 7.62
N ARG A 207 23.15 44.17 8.23
CA ARG A 207 23.97 43.49 9.25
C ARG A 207 23.14 43.09 10.47
N HIS A 208 23.39 41.90 11.00
CA HIS A 208 22.64 41.40 12.16
C HIS A 208 23.10 42.06 13.47
N ALA A 209 22.16 42.69 14.19
CA ALA A 209 22.39 43.44 15.44
C ALA A 209 22.91 42.62 16.66
N TYR A 210 23.35 41.37 16.46
CA TYR A 210 24.03 40.57 17.47
C TYR A 210 25.54 40.46 17.25
N LEU A 211 26.08 40.84 16.07
CA LEU A 211 27.52 40.98 15.84
C LEU A 211 27.96 42.45 15.98
N PRO A 212 29.15 42.73 16.56
CA PRO A 212 29.78 44.04 16.47
C PRO A 212 30.02 44.47 15.00
N SER A 213 29.83 45.76 14.71
CA SER A 213 30.03 46.34 13.38
C SER A 213 31.44 46.97 13.30
N TYR A 214 32.37 46.36 12.55
CA TYR A 214 33.76 46.84 12.40
C TYR A 214 33.90 48.32 11.93
N ASN A 215 32.82 48.93 11.46
CA ASN A 215 32.81 50.33 11.00
C ASN A 215 32.34 51.32 12.09
N GLU A 216 31.82 50.83 13.22
CA GLU A 216 31.18 51.60 14.29
C GLU A 216 31.80 51.25 15.66
N SER A 217 31.81 49.95 15.99
CA SER A 217 32.54 49.39 17.13
C SER A 217 32.93 47.93 16.86
N ASN A 218 34.23 47.66 16.89
CA ASN A 218 34.77 46.30 16.73
C ASN A 218 34.44 45.37 17.91
N GLU A 219 33.86 45.93 18.98
CA GLU A 219 33.60 45.30 20.26
C GLU A 219 32.17 45.57 20.74
N LEU A 220 31.50 44.52 21.21
CA LEU A 220 30.29 44.60 22.03
C LEU A 220 30.57 43.92 23.37
N THR A 221 30.05 44.48 24.46
CA THR A 221 30.12 43.86 25.79
C THR A 221 28.72 43.56 26.28
N TYR A 222 28.44 42.27 26.53
CA TYR A 222 27.22 41.80 27.17
C TYR A 222 27.60 41.31 28.57
N GLU A 223 27.29 42.12 29.57
CA GLU A 223 27.68 41.95 30.97
C GLU A 223 29.19 41.73 31.18
N LYS A 224 29.61 40.47 31.35
CA LYS A 224 31.00 40.03 31.58
C LYS A 224 31.64 39.39 30.34
N LEU A 225 30.90 39.27 29.24
CA LEU A 225 31.37 38.73 27.97
C LEU A 225 31.70 39.89 27.02
N ARG A 226 32.94 39.95 26.55
CA ARG A 226 33.45 40.98 25.64
C ARG A 226 33.76 40.37 24.28
N ILE A 227 32.88 40.61 23.31
CA ILE A 227 32.87 40.05 21.96
C ILE A 227 33.60 41.01 21.02
N GLN A 228 34.71 40.58 20.43
CA GLN A 228 35.50 41.33 19.45
C GLN A 228 35.42 40.66 18.08
N THR A 229 35.35 41.44 16.99
CA THR A 229 35.27 40.93 15.61
C THR A 229 36.39 41.44 14.71
N SER A 230 36.80 40.62 13.74
CA SER A 230 37.55 41.08 12.57
C SER A 230 36.63 41.84 11.60
N ALA A 231 37.22 42.52 10.62
CA ALA A 231 36.50 42.81 9.38
C ALA A 231 36.02 41.48 8.76
N ALA A 232 34.81 41.48 8.18
CA ALA A 232 34.30 40.34 7.44
C ALA A 232 34.97 40.26 6.06
N PHE A 233 35.33 39.06 5.61
CA PHE A 233 35.94 38.81 4.30
C PHE A 233 35.12 37.84 3.46
N HIS A 234 35.14 38.02 2.15
CA HIS A 234 34.50 37.11 1.19
C HIS A 234 35.31 35.82 1.05
N GLY A 235 34.65 34.68 1.20
CA GLY A 235 35.17 33.38 0.80
C GLY A 235 34.85 33.03 -0.66
N ASP A 236 35.19 31.80 -1.03
CA ASP A 236 34.65 31.11 -2.20
C ASP A 236 33.68 30.02 -1.69
N PRO A 237 32.39 30.01 -2.08
CA PRO A 237 31.73 30.89 -3.04
C PRO A 237 31.54 32.33 -2.53
N LYS A 238 31.51 33.30 -3.45
CA LYS A 238 31.52 34.76 -3.20
C LYS A 238 30.48 35.30 -2.21
N ASN A 239 29.38 34.58 -1.99
CA ASN A 239 28.28 34.96 -1.11
C ASN A 239 28.49 34.50 0.35
N LEU A 240 29.59 33.79 0.64
CA LEU A 240 30.00 33.35 1.97
C LEU A 240 30.85 34.45 2.63
N TYR A 241 30.28 35.17 3.58
CA TYR A 241 31.02 36.08 4.44
C TYR A 241 31.60 35.32 5.62
N THR A 242 32.86 35.61 5.96
CA THR A 242 33.58 34.99 7.07
C THR A 242 34.08 36.06 8.03
N THR A 243 33.81 35.89 9.32
CA THR A 243 34.21 36.81 10.39
C THR A 243 34.87 36.02 11.52
N LEU A 244 36.06 36.44 11.94
CA LEU A 244 36.70 35.88 13.14
C LEU A 244 36.16 36.61 14.37
N VAL A 245 35.77 35.85 15.40
CA VAL A 245 35.19 36.39 16.64
C VAL A 245 35.98 35.89 17.84
N ILE A 246 36.44 36.82 18.67
CA ILE A 246 37.12 36.55 19.95
C ILE A 246 36.15 36.92 21.07
N LEU A 247 35.74 35.93 21.85
CA LEU A 247 35.02 36.15 23.09
C LEU A 247 36.04 36.17 24.24
N ASN A 248 36.04 37.24 25.03
CA ASN A 248 36.80 37.32 26.28
C ASN A 248 35.81 37.15 27.44
N GLY A 249 36.09 36.25 28.37
CA GLY A 249 35.24 35.93 29.52
C GLY A 249 35.57 36.74 30.79
N PRO A 250 34.76 36.56 31.86
CA PRO A 250 34.98 37.22 33.16
C PRO A 250 36.39 37.01 33.71
N ASP A 251 36.87 35.77 33.68
CA ASP A 251 38.12 35.35 34.35
C ASP A 251 39.35 35.49 33.44
N GLY A 252 39.27 36.31 32.39
CA GLY A 252 40.34 36.54 31.41
C GLY A 252 40.50 35.43 30.36
N GLU A 253 39.74 34.33 30.46
CA GLU A 253 39.66 33.31 29.41
C GLU A 253 39.34 33.92 28.04
N LYS A 254 39.84 33.30 26.96
CA LYS A 254 39.51 33.67 25.58
C LYS A 254 39.04 32.47 24.78
N HIS A 255 37.99 32.65 23.99
CA HIS A 255 37.50 31.68 23.02
C HIS A 255 37.52 32.29 21.62
N LEU A 256 38.13 31.59 20.67
CA LEU A 256 38.18 31.98 19.25
C LEU A 256 37.22 31.10 18.46
N MET A 257 36.35 31.72 17.68
CA MET A 257 35.43 31.04 16.77
C MET A 257 35.37 31.74 15.41
N THR A 258 34.91 31.03 14.38
CA THR A 258 34.60 31.62 13.07
C THR A 258 33.09 31.65 12.86
N HIS A 259 32.57 32.84 12.57
CA HIS A 259 31.21 33.05 12.11
C HIS A 259 31.19 33.07 10.58
N PHE A 260 30.26 32.33 9.98
CA PHE A 260 30.01 32.30 8.55
C PHE A 260 28.57 32.76 8.29
N GLU A 261 28.38 33.69 7.36
CA GLU A 261 27.06 34.15 6.91
C GLU A 261 26.89 33.89 5.41
N VAL A 262 25.77 33.28 5.01
CA VAL A 262 25.44 33.00 3.60
C VAL A 262 23.94 32.82 3.40
N ASP A 263 23.37 33.29 2.28
CA ASP A 263 21.96 33.01 1.96
C ASP A 263 21.79 31.62 1.34
N MET A 264 21.61 30.59 2.18
CA MET A 264 21.36 29.22 1.74
C MET A 264 19.90 29.02 1.27
N ASN A 265 19.32 30.02 0.59
CA ASN A 265 17.92 29.98 0.13
C ASN A 265 17.77 29.63 -1.35
N ASP A 266 18.79 29.82 -2.20
CA ASP A 266 18.69 29.39 -3.60
C ASP A 266 18.77 27.86 -3.69
N SER A 267 17.72 27.25 -4.22
CA SER A 267 17.67 25.82 -4.46
C SER A 267 18.74 25.31 -5.44
N ASP A 268 19.37 26.15 -6.27
CA ASP A 268 20.43 25.69 -7.17
C ASP A 268 21.85 25.71 -6.56
N ASP A 269 22.06 26.28 -5.37
CA ASP A 269 23.33 26.20 -4.66
C ASP A 269 23.46 24.86 -3.90
N LEU A 270 24.02 23.87 -4.60
CA LEU A 270 24.27 22.53 -4.06
C LEU A 270 25.68 22.36 -3.46
N GLU A 271 26.56 23.37 -3.49
CA GLU A 271 27.96 23.25 -3.00
C GLU A 271 28.17 23.96 -1.66
N THR A 272 27.56 25.13 -1.40
CA THR A 272 27.61 25.80 -0.08
C THR A 272 27.24 24.89 1.10
N PRO A 273 26.12 24.14 1.11
CA PRO A 273 25.82 23.24 2.22
C PRO A 273 26.87 22.14 2.40
N LEU A 274 27.49 21.67 1.30
CA LEU A 274 28.54 20.66 1.35
C LEU A 274 29.84 21.23 1.93
N LEU A 275 30.19 22.46 1.57
CA LEU A 275 31.33 23.22 2.11
C LEU A 275 31.16 23.50 3.61
N LEU A 276 29.98 23.94 4.05
CA LEU A 276 29.71 24.20 5.48
C LEU A 276 29.80 22.91 6.31
N LEU A 277 29.21 21.80 5.86
CA LEU A 277 29.38 20.50 6.54
C LEU A 277 30.84 20.04 6.55
N ARG A 278 31.62 20.37 5.52
CA ARG A 278 33.07 20.13 5.47
C ARG A 278 33.82 20.86 6.59
N TYR A 279 33.43 22.10 6.92
CA TYR A 279 33.98 22.81 8.09
C TYR A 279 33.50 22.17 9.40
N ALA A 280 32.21 21.86 9.54
CA ALA A 280 31.64 21.29 10.77
C ALA A 280 32.37 20.01 11.23
N ARG A 281 32.73 19.11 10.30
CA ARG A 281 33.48 17.87 10.59
C ARG A 281 34.95 18.08 11.00
N CYS A 282 35.46 19.30 10.88
CA CYS A 282 36.75 19.73 11.43
C CYS A 282 36.61 20.31 12.86
N SER A 283 35.41 20.29 13.45
CA SER A 283 35.19 20.65 14.85
C SER A 283 35.17 19.44 15.78
N LYS A 284 35.58 19.65 17.03
CA LYS A 284 35.31 18.74 18.17
C LYS A 284 34.17 19.24 19.06
N THR A 285 33.91 20.55 19.07
CA THR A 285 32.80 21.19 19.80
C THR A 285 31.59 21.39 18.88
N PRO A 286 30.37 21.53 19.40
CA PRO A 286 29.18 21.63 18.57
C PRO A 286 29.26 22.77 17.56
N THR A 287 28.75 22.56 16.35
CA THR A 287 28.59 23.62 15.35
C THR A 287 27.19 24.21 15.46
N ILE A 288 27.10 25.52 15.65
CA ILE A 288 25.81 26.19 15.87
C ILE A 288 25.28 26.69 14.53
N VAL A 289 24.03 26.37 14.22
CA VAL A 289 23.39 26.68 12.95
C VAL A 289 22.16 27.54 13.19
N VAL A 290 22.20 28.74 12.62
CA VAL A 290 21.19 29.78 12.77
C VAL A 290 20.41 29.91 11.47
N ASP A 291 19.10 29.72 11.52
CA ASP A 291 18.19 30.23 10.48
C ASP A 291 17.06 31.03 11.15
N ASN A 292 16.22 31.72 10.37
CA ASN A 292 15.16 32.58 10.87
C ASN A 292 14.37 31.97 12.04
N LEU A 293 13.95 30.71 11.97
CA LEU A 293 13.20 30.01 13.03
C LEU A 293 13.94 28.80 13.62
N GLY A 294 15.12 28.49 13.09
CA GLY A 294 15.89 27.29 13.44
C GLY A 294 15.15 26.00 13.08
N ILE A 295 14.45 25.95 11.94
CA ILE A 295 13.76 24.73 11.47
C ILE A 295 13.83 24.53 9.94
N SER A 296 14.26 25.53 9.19
CA SER A 296 14.21 25.53 7.74
C SER A 296 15.60 25.17 7.16
N ARG A 297 16.42 26.18 6.84
CA ARG A 297 17.75 26.02 6.24
C ARG A 297 18.73 25.32 7.18
N ALA A 298 18.63 25.58 8.48
CA ALA A 298 19.42 24.85 9.48
C ALA A 298 19.00 23.37 9.54
N GLY A 299 17.69 23.11 9.42
CA GLY A 299 17.17 21.75 9.30
C GLY A 299 17.66 21.04 8.03
N VAL A 300 17.66 21.72 6.89
CA VAL A 300 18.20 21.19 5.62
C VAL A 300 19.67 20.80 5.76
N LEU A 301 20.49 21.67 6.33
CA LEU A 301 21.93 21.41 6.47
C LEU A 301 22.21 20.16 7.33
N VAL A 302 21.54 20.04 8.49
CA VAL A 302 21.74 18.88 9.38
C VAL A 302 21.06 17.60 8.83
N ALA A 303 19.97 17.72 8.07
CA ALA A 303 19.38 16.58 7.37
C ALA A 303 20.28 16.02 6.25
N ILE A 304 21.07 16.88 5.58
CA ILE A 304 22.13 16.44 4.66
C ILE A 304 23.23 15.68 5.43
N GLU A 305 23.63 16.14 6.61
CA GLU A 305 24.61 15.42 7.45
C GLU A 305 24.15 14.00 7.81
N PHE A 306 22.93 13.87 8.34
CA PHE A 306 22.31 12.56 8.61
C PHE A 306 22.28 11.66 7.36
N CYS A 307 21.88 12.22 6.20
CA CYS A 307 21.87 11.45 4.95
C CYS A 307 23.27 10.97 4.55
N MET A 308 24.31 11.78 4.72
CA MET A 308 25.68 11.34 4.45
C MET A 308 26.10 10.24 5.41
N HIS A 309 25.84 10.39 6.72
CA HIS A 309 26.17 9.36 7.70
C HIS A 309 25.46 8.03 7.38
N PHE A 310 24.19 8.04 6.98
CA PHE A 310 23.46 6.82 6.60
C PHE A 310 24.03 6.14 5.35
N LEU A 311 24.47 6.91 4.35
CA LEU A 311 25.12 6.32 3.18
C LEU A 311 26.48 5.72 3.53
N PHE A 312 27.28 6.38 4.37
CA PHE A 312 28.62 5.95 4.75
C PHE A 312 28.66 4.82 5.79
N LEU A 313 28.06 5.04 6.97
CA LEU A 313 28.25 4.20 8.17
C LEU A 313 26.95 3.60 8.71
N GLY A 314 25.82 4.28 8.55
CA GLY A 314 24.52 3.85 9.10
C GLY A 314 23.91 2.61 8.42
N PRO A 315 22.66 2.22 8.78
CA PRO A 315 22.00 1.05 8.21
C PRO A 315 21.29 1.35 6.87
N ASP A 316 20.90 0.29 6.17
CA ASP A 316 20.28 0.35 4.84
C ASP A 316 18.82 0.83 4.88
N HIS A 317 18.61 2.15 4.93
CA HIS A 317 17.28 2.76 4.89
C HIS A 317 16.69 2.80 3.46
N LYS A 318 15.44 2.32 3.31
CA LYS A 318 14.69 2.40 2.04
C LYS A 318 14.54 3.85 1.53
N ASN A 319 14.11 4.76 2.41
CA ASN A 319 13.94 6.19 2.11
C ASN A 319 14.92 7.00 2.98
N VAL A 320 16.18 7.15 2.57
CA VAL A 320 17.24 7.79 3.38
C VAL A 320 16.84 9.18 3.89
N VAL A 321 16.34 10.06 3.01
CA VAL A 321 15.91 11.43 3.35
C VAL A 321 14.74 11.46 4.34
N GLU A 322 13.80 10.52 4.25
CA GLU A 322 12.69 10.41 5.21
C GLU A 322 13.18 10.04 6.61
N HIS A 323 14.20 9.18 6.73
CA HIS A 323 14.75 8.78 8.03
C HIS A 323 15.58 9.91 8.64
N ALA A 324 16.43 10.58 7.86
CA ALA A 324 17.18 11.75 8.28
C ALA A 324 16.29 12.87 8.86
N ILE A 325 15.13 13.12 8.24
CA ILE A 325 14.19 14.13 8.73
C ILE A 325 13.44 13.66 9.98
N LYS A 326 13.17 12.36 10.14
CA LYS A 326 12.56 11.82 11.37
C LYS A 326 13.52 11.90 12.56
N GLU A 327 14.76 11.45 12.42
CA GLU A 327 15.79 11.58 13.45
C GLU A 327 16.01 13.05 13.85
N LEU A 328 16.14 13.94 12.86
CA LEU A 328 16.24 15.37 13.10
C LEU A 328 15.02 15.93 13.86
N ARG A 329 13.80 15.53 13.50
CA ARG A 329 12.54 15.97 14.15
C ARG A 329 12.38 15.46 15.59
N VAL A 330 13.10 14.43 16.03
CA VAL A 330 13.18 14.04 17.46
C VAL A 330 13.92 15.12 18.26
N HIS A 331 15.00 15.68 17.73
CA HIS A 331 15.79 16.71 18.40
C HIS A 331 15.22 18.13 18.20
N ARG A 332 14.89 18.51 16.97
CA ARG A 332 14.33 19.83 16.62
C ARG A 332 13.00 19.64 15.88
N PRO A 333 11.86 19.72 16.59
CA PRO A 333 10.54 19.59 16.00
C PRO A 333 10.29 20.58 14.85
N TYR A 334 9.37 20.22 13.96
CA TYR A 334 9.01 20.98 12.75
C TYR A 334 10.14 21.21 11.72
N CYS A 335 11.33 20.64 11.89
CA CYS A 335 12.40 20.74 10.90
C CYS A 335 11.98 20.28 9.50
N ILE A 336 12.42 21.01 8.48
CA ILE A 336 11.98 20.92 7.07
C ILE A 336 10.52 21.36 6.90
N GLU A 337 10.33 22.54 6.29
CA GLU A 337 9.04 23.23 6.19
C GLU A 337 8.40 23.18 4.80
N THR A 338 9.13 22.83 3.74
CA THR A 338 8.60 22.83 2.36
C THR A 338 8.96 21.57 1.56
N PRO A 339 8.16 21.21 0.54
CA PRO A 339 8.54 20.16 -0.41
C PRO A 339 9.86 20.48 -1.11
N MET A 340 10.13 21.75 -1.42
CA MET A 340 11.40 22.20 -2.02
C MET A 340 12.61 21.84 -1.14
N GLN A 341 12.51 22.01 0.19
CA GLN A 341 13.58 21.63 1.12
C GLN A 341 13.81 20.11 1.14
N TYR A 342 12.74 19.30 1.14
CA TYR A 342 12.83 17.84 1.04
C TYR A 342 13.52 17.39 -0.27
N ILE A 343 13.12 17.98 -1.39
CA ILE A 343 13.70 17.77 -2.73
C ILE A 343 15.17 18.19 -2.77
N PHE A 344 15.52 19.31 -2.14
CA PHE A 344 16.87 19.85 -2.09
C PHE A 344 17.84 18.94 -1.33
N ILE A 345 17.44 18.34 -0.20
CA ILE A 345 18.28 17.38 0.54
C ILE A 345 18.66 16.20 -0.38
N TYR A 346 17.70 15.65 -1.13
CA TYR A 346 17.99 14.61 -2.12
C TYR A 346 18.91 15.09 -3.25
N ARG A 347 18.76 16.34 -3.73
CA ARG A 347 19.63 16.93 -4.76
C ARG A 347 21.06 17.11 -4.27
N ALA A 348 21.28 17.68 -3.09
CA ALA A 348 22.61 17.90 -2.51
C ALA A 348 23.34 16.57 -2.27
N ILE A 349 22.65 15.56 -1.73
CA ILE A 349 23.20 14.21 -1.53
C ILE A 349 23.48 13.49 -2.84
N SER A 350 22.59 13.61 -3.84
CA SER A 350 22.83 13.04 -5.16
C SER A 350 24.02 13.72 -5.84
N HIS A 351 24.12 15.05 -5.79
CA HIS A 351 25.22 15.85 -6.34
C HIS A 351 26.57 15.51 -5.70
N PHE A 352 26.62 15.36 -4.38
CA PHE A 352 27.80 14.82 -3.69
C PHE A 352 28.19 13.42 -4.22
N ALA A 353 27.20 12.55 -4.43
CA ALA A 353 27.42 11.19 -4.92
C ALA A 353 27.71 11.09 -6.43
N GLU A 354 27.44 12.13 -7.25
CA GLU A 354 27.83 12.15 -8.67
C GLU A 354 29.35 12.10 -8.87
N LYS A 355 30.11 12.50 -7.85
CA LYS A 355 31.58 12.40 -7.82
C LYS A 355 32.05 10.93 -7.80
N TYR A 356 31.16 9.97 -7.47
CA TYR A 356 31.48 8.55 -7.20
C TYR A 356 30.53 7.52 -7.86
N ASN A 357 29.43 7.97 -8.47
CA ASN A 357 28.44 7.13 -9.13
C ASN A 357 27.86 7.86 -10.36
N LYS A 358 27.29 7.12 -11.32
CA LYS A 358 26.77 7.70 -12.57
C LYS A 358 25.69 8.76 -12.31
N LYS A 359 25.81 9.91 -12.98
CA LYS A 359 24.94 11.09 -12.88
C LYS A 359 23.46 10.77 -13.10
N GLU A 360 22.59 11.26 -12.21
CA GLU A 360 21.15 10.99 -12.25
C GLU A 360 20.41 11.95 -13.21
N THR A 361 20.58 11.71 -14.51
CA THR A 361 20.01 12.55 -15.58
C THR A 361 18.48 12.55 -15.61
N ALA A 362 17.84 11.41 -15.31
CA ALA A 362 16.39 11.27 -15.37
C ALA A 362 15.67 12.10 -14.29
N PHE A 363 16.15 12.06 -13.04
CA PHE A 363 15.61 12.92 -11.98
C PHE A 363 15.80 14.40 -12.30
N LYS A 364 16.98 14.80 -12.82
CA LYS A 364 17.24 16.21 -13.15
C LYS A 364 16.22 16.74 -14.16
N GLN A 365 15.93 15.99 -15.23
CA GLN A 365 14.91 16.40 -16.21
C GLN A 365 13.52 16.60 -15.60
N GLU A 366 13.13 15.76 -14.64
CA GLU A 366 11.83 15.87 -13.94
C GLU A 366 11.81 17.05 -12.95
N TYR A 367 12.92 17.31 -12.25
CA TYR A 367 13.08 18.50 -11.40
C TYR A 367 13.06 19.80 -12.21
N ASP A 368 13.82 19.87 -13.31
CA ASP A 368 13.88 21.04 -14.20
C ASP A 368 12.49 21.36 -14.81
N GLN A 369 11.66 20.34 -15.04
CA GLN A 369 10.26 20.50 -15.46
C GLN A 369 9.36 20.99 -14.31
N TRP A 370 9.44 20.36 -13.13
CA TRP A 370 8.68 20.78 -11.94
C TRP A 370 9.01 22.22 -11.54
N LEU A 371 10.26 22.65 -11.66
CA LEU A 371 10.71 24.02 -11.36
C LEU A 371 10.12 25.05 -12.37
N LYS A 372 10.01 24.70 -13.66
CA LYS A 372 9.29 25.52 -14.65
C LYS A 372 7.82 25.66 -14.29
N GLU A 373 7.15 24.57 -13.95
CA GLU A 373 5.74 24.59 -13.52
C GLU A 373 5.54 25.39 -12.23
N ARG A 374 6.51 25.36 -11.31
CA ARG A 374 6.52 26.15 -10.07
C ARG A 374 6.71 27.65 -10.34
N ARG A 375 7.57 28.03 -11.31
CA ARG A 375 7.71 29.43 -11.79
C ARG A 375 6.38 29.99 -12.31
N LEU A 376 5.54 29.17 -12.96
CA LEU A 376 4.21 29.59 -13.43
C LEU A 376 3.17 29.80 -12.30
N ARG A 377 3.48 29.40 -11.05
CA ARG A 377 2.58 29.52 -9.88
C ARG A 377 3.10 30.47 -8.79
N MET A 378 4.28 31.06 -8.98
CA MET A 378 5.00 31.84 -7.97
C MET A 378 5.58 33.12 -8.56
N ASN A 379 5.96 34.06 -7.69
CA ASN A 379 6.75 35.21 -8.09
C ASN A 379 8.12 34.73 -8.62
N GLU A 380 8.64 35.40 -9.65
CA GLU A 380 9.92 35.09 -10.30
C GLU A 380 11.11 35.14 -9.33
N LYS A 381 11.04 35.98 -8.29
CA LYS A 381 12.07 36.06 -7.23
C LYS A 381 11.91 35.01 -6.12
N GLU A 382 10.84 34.20 -6.15
CA GLU A 382 10.48 33.26 -5.07
C GLU A 382 10.49 31.79 -5.49
N TYR A 383 10.28 31.44 -6.76
CA TYR A 383 10.08 30.03 -7.17
C TYR A 383 11.26 29.09 -6.88
N ARG A 384 12.49 29.63 -6.88
CA ARG A 384 13.75 28.95 -6.54
C ARG A 384 14.06 28.90 -5.05
N LYS A 385 13.30 29.60 -4.19
CA LYS A 385 13.62 29.67 -2.76
C LYS A 385 13.28 28.36 -2.05
N LEU A 386 14.18 27.89 -1.19
CA LEU A 386 13.89 26.84 -0.21
C LEU A 386 12.82 27.30 0.79
N SER A 387 12.86 28.58 1.15
CA SER A 387 11.97 29.28 2.07
C SER A 387 11.38 30.52 1.38
N PRO A 388 10.38 30.37 0.50
CA PRO A 388 9.64 31.49 -0.06
C PRO A 388 8.68 32.07 0.97
N ILE A 389 8.29 33.34 0.82
CA ILE A 389 7.34 34.01 1.73
C ILE A 389 5.94 33.35 1.68
N ARG A 390 5.58 32.77 0.53
CA ARG A 390 4.38 31.93 0.35
C ARG A 390 4.70 30.79 -0.62
N ASP A 391 4.56 29.54 -0.17
CA ASP A 391 4.69 28.36 -1.03
C ASP A 391 3.29 27.86 -1.47
N PRO A 392 2.95 27.89 -2.77
CA PRO A 392 1.65 27.41 -3.25
C PRO A 392 1.53 25.88 -3.24
N ASP A 393 2.65 25.15 -3.19
CA ASP A 393 2.63 23.69 -3.23
C ASP A 393 2.38 23.09 -1.84
N LEU A 394 2.63 23.83 -0.74
CA LEU A 394 2.08 23.53 0.59
C LEU A 394 0.55 23.54 0.63
N LEU A 395 -0.09 24.38 -0.19
CA LEU A 395 -1.56 24.51 -0.22
C LEU A 395 -2.26 23.36 -0.96
N ARG A 396 -1.52 22.43 -1.59
CA ARG A 396 -2.09 21.22 -2.21
C ARG A 396 -2.81 20.32 -1.19
N GLY A 397 -2.34 20.29 0.05
CA GLY A 397 -2.99 19.58 1.16
C GLY A 397 -4.24 20.27 1.72
N ILE A 398 -4.31 21.61 1.67
CA ILE A 398 -5.36 22.41 2.33
C ILE A 398 -6.58 22.64 1.42
N ARG A 399 -7.08 21.55 0.82
CA ARG A 399 -8.43 21.46 0.22
C ARG A 399 -9.29 20.36 0.83
N LYS A 400 -8.94 19.92 2.05
CA LYS A 400 -9.94 19.47 3.03
C LYS A 400 -10.49 20.74 3.71
N GLY A 401 -11.80 20.82 3.90
CA GLY A 401 -12.44 22.04 4.42
C GLY A 401 -11.95 22.44 5.81
N GLN A 402 -12.13 23.72 6.15
CA GLN A 402 -11.83 24.25 7.49
C GLN A 402 -12.47 23.36 8.57
N ARG A 403 -11.65 22.90 9.52
CA ARG A 403 -12.18 22.47 10.82
C ARG A 403 -12.57 23.73 11.61
N PRO A 404 -13.58 23.66 12.49
CA PRO A 404 -13.89 24.75 13.42
C PRO A 404 -12.66 25.12 14.24
N THR A 405 -12.51 26.40 14.57
CA THR A 405 -11.40 26.96 15.35
C THR A 405 -11.54 26.73 16.86
N THR A 406 -12.47 25.87 17.29
CA THR A 406 -12.80 25.63 18.69
C THR A 406 -12.45 24.19 19.05
N SER A 407 -11.46 24.02 19.93
CA SER A 407 -11.24 22.73 20.58
C SER A 407 -12.35 22.50 21.60
N GLN A 408 -13.09 21.39 21.48
CA GLN A 408 -13.74 20.77 22.62
C GLN A 408 -12.88 19.58 23.03
N GLU A 409 -12.13 19.76 24.10
CA GLU A 409 -11.44 18.65 24.75
C GLU A 409 -12.47 17.64 25.25
N THR A 410 -12.23 16.37 24.97
CA THR A 410 -13.03 15.26 25.49
C THR A 410 -12.09 14.34 26.26
N HIS A 411 -12.06 14.52 27.58
CA HIS A 411 -11.18 13.75 28.47
C HIS A 411 -11.46 12.25 28.32
N ALA A 412 -10.49 11.51 27.81
CA ALA A 412 -10.49 10.06 27.91
C ALA A 412 -10.07 9.67 29.34
N ARG A 413 -10.99 9.14 30.14
CA ARG A 413 -10.62 8.48 31.40
C ARG A 413 -9.77 7.25 31.10
N ILE A 414 -8.68 7.09 31.84
CA ILE A 414 -7.87 5.88 31.85
C ILE A 414 -8.66 4.77 32.57
N GLY A 415 -8.54 3.53 32.08
CA GLY A 415 -9.03 2.32 32.70
C GLY A 415 -8.00 1.20 32.45
N GLU A 416 -7.75 0.37 33.46
CA GLU A 416 -6.51 -0.39 33.59
C GLU A 416 -6.54 -1.79 32.94
N LEU A 417 -5.34 -2.36 32.79
CA LEU A 417 -5.11 -3.76 32.40
C LEU A 417 -5.18 -4.68 33.65
N PRO A 418 -5.76 -5.89 33.52
CA PRO A 418 -5.52 -6.98 34.45
C PRO A 418 -4.58 -8.05 33.85
N GLU A 419 -3.60 -8.52 34.62
CA GLU A 419 -2.83 -9.74 34.32
C GLU A 419 -3.07 -10.84 35.38
N ASN A 420 -3.27 -12.07 34.88
CA ASN A 420 -2.80 -13.36 35.40
C ASN A 420 -2.65 -13.58 36.93
N ARG A 421 -3.48 -14.47 37.53
CA ARG A 421 -3.07 -15.86 37.89
C ARG A 421 -4.23 -16.71 38.47
N CYS A 422 -3.92 -17.96 38.83
CA CYS A 422 -4.82 -19.09 39.05
C CYS A 422 -5.27 -19.28 40.51
N GLU A 423 -6.41 -19.96 40.73
CA GLU A 423 -6.60 -20.97 41.80
C GLU A 423 -7.89 -21.81 41.61
N ALA A 424 -8.05 -22.88 42.42
CA ALA A 424 -9.17 -23.85 42.49
C ALA A 424 -9.05 -24.66 43.82
N PRO A 425 -9.91 -25.64 44.23
CA PRO A 425 -11.21 -26.12 43.69
C PRO A 425 -12.33 -26.35 44.76
N SER A 426 -13.57 -26.68 44.33
CA SER A 426 -14.63 -27.45 45.06
C SER A 426 -15.90 -27.52 44.16
N ALA A 427 -16.75 -28.57 44.06
CA ALA A 427 -17.38 -29.52 45.00
C ALA A 427 -18.53 -28.88 45.83
N THR A 428 -19.75 -29.44 45.95
CA THR A 428 -20.34 -30.75 45.52
C THR A 428 -21.46 -30.56 44.43
N THR A 429 -22.60 -31.26 44.24
CA THR A 429 -23.42 -32.27 44.97
C THR A 429 -24.28 -33.14 44.01
N ALA A 430 -25.44 -33.68 44.46
CA ALA A 430 -26.36 -34.62 43.79
C ALA A 430 -27.54 -33.90 43.05
N GLU A 431 -28.53 -34.51 42.36
CA GLU A 431 -29.22 -35.81 42.53
C GLU A 431 -29.48 -36.60 41.21
N ASN A 432 -30.01 -37.85 41.35
CA ASN A 432 -30.09 -38.92 40.33
C ASN A 432 -31.02 -40.05 40.85
N PRO A 433 -31.32 -41.16 40.11
CA PRO A 433 -31.31 -41.35 38.66
C PRO A 433 -32.71 -41.70 38.08
N PRO A 434 -33.33 -42.87 38.41
CA PRO A 434 -33.32 -44.15 37.66
C PRO A 434 -34.26 -44.14 36.42
N VAL A 435 -34.44 -45.16 35.55
CA VAL A 435 -34.08 -46.60 35.38
C VAL A 435 -33.93 -46.83 33.84
N SER A 436 -33.37 -47.88 33.21
CA SER A 436 -32.83 -49.22 33.52
C SER A 436 -31.48 -49.40 32.77
N SER A 437 -30.60 -50.41 32.90
CA SER A 437 -30.65 -51.89 33.04
C SER A 437 -31.09 -52.67 31.78
N SER A 438 -30.40 -53.74 31.32
CA SER A 438 -28.96 -54.12 31.43
C SER A 438 -28.64 -55.39 30.61
N SER A 439 -27.49 -55.41 29.89
CA SER A 439 -26.83 -56.63 29.35
C SER A 439 -27.61 -57.37 28.21
N SER A 440 -27.06 -58.33 27.45
CA SER A 440 -25.70 -58.85 27.28
C SER A 440 -25.54 -59.58 25.92
N ALA A 441 -24.29 -59.85 25.53
CA ALA A 441 -23.83 -60.92 24.62
C ALA A 441 -24.20 -60.88 23.11
N LEU A 442 -23.19 -61.16 22.28
CA LEU A 442 -23.37 -61.83 20.98
C LEU A 442 -23.72 -63.31 21.24
N PRO A 443 -24.47 -63.95 20.33
CA PRO A 443 -23.76 -64.84 19.41
C PRO A 443 -24.15 -64.65 17.94
N SER A 444 -23.34 -65.22 17.06
CA SER A 444 -23.60 -65.36 15.63
C SER A 444 -24.79 -66.26 15.32
N LEU A 445 -25.58 -65.92 14.31
CA LEU A 445 -26.30 -66.91 13.51
C LEU A 445 -26.22 -66.58 12.02
N THR A 446 -25.96 -67.60 11.21
CA THR A 446 -25.88 -67.54 9.75
C THR A 446 -27.25 -67.63 9.09
N GLY A 447 -27.39 -67.01 7.91
CA GLY A 447 -28.33 -67.47 6.89
C GLY A 447 -29.76 -66.92 6.99
N CYS A 448 -29.97 -65.72 6.44
CA CYS A 448 -31.24 -65.33 5.84
C CYS A 448 -31.05 -64.11 4.91
N THR A 449 -30.19 -64.24 3.89
CA THR A 449 -30.28 -63.35 2.72
C THR A 449 -31.60 -63.64 2.03
N SER A 450 -32.54 -62.70 2.08
CA SER A 450 -33.88 -62.90 1.52
C SER A 450 -33.82 -63.15 0.01
N VAL A 451 -34.79 -63.92 -0.50
CA VAL A 451 -34.94 -64.20 -1.93
C VAL A 451 -35.12 -62.89 -2.73
N ASP A 452 -35.67 -61.86 -2.08
CA ASP A 452 -35.81 -60.50 -2.61
C ASP A 452 -34.47 -59.82 -2.93
N ALA A 453 -33.41 -60.11 -2.19
CA ALA A 453 -32.08 -59.52 -2.41
C ALA A 453 -31.40 -60.06 -3.67
N MET A 454 -31.51 -61.37 -3.94
CA MET A 454 -31.09 -61.95 -5.22
C MET A 454 -31.93 -61.40 -6.38
N ASN A 455 -33.26 -61.40 -6.22
CA ASN A 455 -34.18 -60.83 -7.22
C ASN A 455 -33.92 -59.33 -7.50
N SER A 456 -33.40 -58.55 -6.55
CA SER A 456 -32.98 -57.17 -6.76
C SER A 456 -31.68 -57.09 -7.56
N ALA A 457 -30.66 -57.88 -7.19
CA ALA A 457 -29.37 -57.90 -7.87
C ALA A 457 -29.47 -58.34 -9.34
N GLU A 458 -30.28 -59.36 -9.64
CA GLU A 458 -30.50 -59.84 -11.01
C GLU A 458 -31.21 -58.81 -11.90
N LYS A 459 -32.23 -58.11 -11.36
CA LYS A 459 -32.92 -57.02 -12.08
C LYS A 459 -31.98 -55.85 -12.37
N ALA A 460 -31.23 -55.41 -11.36
CA ALA A 460 -30.22 -54.35 -11.52
C ALA A 460 -29.12 -54.75 -12.51
N CYS A 461 -28.75 -56.03 -12.55
CA CYS A 461 -27.80 -56.56 -13.53
C CYS A 461 -28.34 -56.45 -14.98
N ALA A 462 -29.54 -56.96 -15.23
CA ALA A 462 -30.15 -56.94 -16.57
C ALA A 462 -30.35 -55.49 -17.08
N GLN A 463 -30.73 -54.57 -16.17
CA GLN A 463 -30.85 -53.15 -16.48
C GLN A 463 -29.47 -52.49 -16.75
N ALA A 464 -28.43 -52.85 -15.99
CA ALA A 464 -27.07 -52.39 -16.24
C ALA A 464 -26.52 -52.90 -17.58
N GLU A 465 -26.78 -54.14 -17.98
CA GLU A 465 -26.39 -54.64 -19.30
C GLU A 465 -27.08 -53.86 -20.43
N LYS A 466 -28.41 -53.67 -20.32
CA LYS A 466 -29.22 -52.87 -21.25
C LYS A 466 -28.67 -51.44 -21.39
N LEU A 467 -28.42 -50.75 -20.27
CA LEU A 467 -27.83 -49.40 -20.26
C LEU A 467 -26.41 -49.37 -20.85
N SER A 468 -25.57 -50.39 -20.58
CA SER A 468 -24.21 -50.48 -21.15
C SER A 468 -24.18 -50.70 -22.67
N SER A 469 -25.28 -51.20 -23.24
CA SER A 469 -25.45 -51.42 -24.68
C SER A 469 -26.05 -50.23 -25.42
N ASP A 470 -26.59 -49.24 -24.72
CA ASP A 470 -27.22 -48.07 -25.33
C ASP A 470 -26.17 -47.00 -25.72
N PRO A 471 -26.00 -46.69 -27.02
CA PRO A 471 -25.00 -45.72 -27.45
C PRO A 471 -25.31 -44.30 -26.97
N LEU A 472 -26.57 -43.96 -26.67
CA LEU A 472 -26.95 -42.65 -26.12
C LEU A 472 -26.43 -42.51 -24.69
N VAL A 473 -26.78 -43.48 -23.82
CA VAL A 473 -26.36 -43.50 -22.40
C VAL A 473 -24.84 -43.43 -22.29
N LEU A 474 -24.14 -44.27 -23.06
CA LEU A 474 -22.68 -44.32 -23.08
C LEU A 474 -22.05 -43.01 -23.61
N THR A 475 -22.59 -42.44 -24.69
CA THR A 475 -22.10 -41.16 -25.25
C THR A 475 -22.25 -40.03 -24.24
N PHE A 476 -23.39 -39.93 -23.54
CA PHE A 476 -23.59 -38.88 -22.55
C PHE A 476 -22.70 -39.06 -21.31
N LEU A 477 -22.50 -40.28 -20.80
CA LEU A 477 -21.55 -40.54 -19.70
C LEU A 477 -20.11 -40.11 -20.05
N ILE A 478 -19.62 -40.48 -21.23
CA ILE A 478 -18.30 -40.07 -21.72
C ILE A 478 -18.22 -38.54 -21.87
N LEU A 479 -19.23 -37.91 -22.45
CA LEU A 479 -19.27 -36.46 -22.70
C LEU A 479 -19.32 -35.65 -21.39
N ARG A 480 -20.13 -36.08 -20.41
CA ARG A 480 -20.25 -35.48 -19.08
C ARG A 480 -18.94 -35.62 -18.29
N SER A 481 -18.30 -36.79 -18.36
CA SER A 481 -16.97 -37.03 -17.78
C SER A 481 -15.90 -36.11 -18.41
N PHE A 482 -15.89 -36.00 -19.74
CA PHE A 482 -14.96 -35.13 -20.46
C PHE A 482 -15.15 -33.65 -20.11
N PHE A 483 -16.39 -33.15 -20.09
CA PHE A 483 -16.69 -31.77 -19.69
C PHE A 483 -16.32 -31.48 -18.22
N SER A 484 -16.52 -32.45 -17.32
CA SER A 484 -16.10 -32.36 -15.92
C SER A 484 -14.57 -32.31 -15.77
N LEU A 485 -13.83 -33.15 -16.50
CA LEU A 485 -12.35 -33.11 -16.53
C LEU A 485 -11.83 -31.76 -17.06
N VAL A 486 -12.40 -31.25 -18.17
CA VAL A 486 -12.06 -29.94 -18.72
C VAL A 486 -12.37 -28.82 -17.72
N SER A 487 -13.47 -28.91 -16.99
CA SER A 487 -13.83 -27.96 -15.92
C SER A 487 -12.80 -27.94 -14.80
N VAL A 488 -12.42 -29.10 -14.25
CA VAL A 488 -11.43 -29.22 -13.15
C VAL A 488 -10.10 -28.58 -13.56
N VAL A 489 -9.62 -28.85 -14.77
CA VAL A 489 -8.36 -28.25 -15.29
C VAL A 489 -8.49 -26.74 -15.48
N MET A 490 -9.54 -26.27 -16.16
CA MET A 490 -9.72 -24.83 -16.43
C MET A 490 -9.95 -24.02 -15.14
N MET A 491 -10.70 -24.56 -14.18
CA MET A 491 -10.94 -23.89 -12.89
C MET A 491 -9.71 -23.86 -12.00
N SER A 492 -8.94 -24.95 -11.95
CA SER A 492 -7.65 -24.97 -11.23
C SER A 492 -6.72 -23.87 -11.76
N VAL A 493 -6.61 -23.73 -13.08
CA VAL A 493 -5.84 -22.63 -13.71
C VAL A 493 -6.41 -21.26 -13.31
N LEU A 494 -7.74 -21.06 -13.33
CA LEU A 494 -8.35 -19.79 -12.94
C LEU A 494 -8.12 -19.42 -11.46
N MET A 495 -8.05 -20.38 -10.54
CA MET A 495 -7.70 -20.11 -9.13
C MET A 495 -6.27 -19.58 -8.98
N PHE A 496 -5.31 -20.16 -9.71
CA PHE A 496 -3.90 -19.73 -9.65
C PHE A 496 -3.59 -18.45 -10.44
N VAL A 497 -4.49 -17.97 -11.30
CA VAL A 497 -4.35 -16.65 -11.96
C VAL A 497 -4.67 -15.52 -10.96
N GLU A 498 -3.69 -15.26 -10.09
CA GLU A 498 -3.70 -14.30 -8.98
C GLU A 498 -4.20 -12.88 -9.36
N LYS A 499 -4.04 -12.50 -10.63
CA LYS A 499 -4.52 -11.23 -11.20
C LYS A 499 -6.05 -11.14 -11.38
N PHE A 500 -6.80 -12.23 -11.15
CA PHE A 500 -8.26 -12.22 -11.16
C PHE A 500 -8.84 -11.59 -9.88
N THR A 501 -8.51 -12.14 -8.70
CA THR A 501 -9.13 -11.67 -7.44
C THR A 501 -8.61 -10.33 -6.95
N LYS A 502 -7.40 -9.91 -7.37
CA LYS A 502 -6.71 -8.66 -6.94
C LYS A 502 -7.44 -7.32 -7.18
N ARG A 503 -8.65 -7.32 -7.76
CA ARG A 503 -9.51 -6.13 -7.91
C ARG A 503 -10.70 -6.09 -6.95
N TYR A 504 -11.05 -7.20 -6.32
CA TYR A 504 -12.18 -7.28 -5.41
C TYR A 504 -11.73 -7.09 -3.97
N HIS A 505 -12.61 -6.54 -3.13
CA HIS A 505 -12.40 -6.46 -1.69
C HIS A 505 -12.13 -7.87 -1.08
N PRO A 506 -11.38 -8.00 0.04
CA PRO A 506 -11.05 -9.31 0.61
C PRO A 506 -12.25 -10.21 0.91
N ASN A 507 -13.37 -9.68 1.39
CA ASN A 507 -14.59 -10.46 1.65
C ASN A 507 -15.17 -11.07 0.35
N ALA A 508 -15.39 -10.26 -0.70
CA ALA A 508 -15.75 -10.76 -2.03
C ALA A 508 -14.72 -11.72 -2.63
N THR A 509 -13.42 -11.54 -2.37
CA THR A 509 -12.36 -12.46 -2.81
C THR A 509 -12.49 -13.84 -2.17
N ILE A 510 -12.83 -13.90 -0.88
CA ILE A 510 -13.08 -15.18 -0.17
C ILE A 510 -14.30 -15.87 -0.79
N LEU A 511 -15.41 -15.16 -0.99
CA LEU A 511 -16.62 -15.74 -1.57
C LEU A 511 -16.43 -16.21 -3.02
N LEU A 512 -15.76 -15.43 -3.87
CA LEU A 512 -15.45 -15.83 -5.25
C LEU A 512 -14.52 -17.04 -5.31
N ARG A 513 -13.58 -17.19 -4.36
CA ARG A 513 -12.72 -18.38 -4.26
C ARG A 513 -13.49 -19.60 -3.74
N GLY A 514 -14.38 -19.43 -2.77
CA GLY A 514 -15.29 -20.48 -2.32
C GLY A 514 -16.18 -21.00 -3.46
N TYR A 515 -16.73 -20.09 -4.28
CA TYR A 515 -17.52 -20.47 -5.46
C TYR A 515 -16.69 -21.31 -6.46
N LEU A 516 -15.47 -20.88 -6.78
CA LEU A 516 -14.56 -21.63 -7.66
C LEU A 516 -14.20 -23.00 -7.07
N PHE A 517 -13.95 -23.08 -5.76
CA PHE A 517 -13.68 -24.33 -5.05
C PHE A 517 -14.85 -25.31 -5.12
N PHE A 518 -16.09 -24.88 -4.82
CA PHE A 518 -17.27 -25.75 -4.96
C PHE A 518 -17.55 -26.12 -6.42
N THR A 519 -17.17 -25.28 -7.40
CA THR A 519 -17.29 -25.65 -8.82
C THR A 519 -16.31 -26.77 -9.19
N ILE A 520 -15.07 -26.72 -8.68
CA ILE A 520 -14.08 -27.79 -8.85
C ILE A 520 -14.55 -29.06 -8.14
N LEU A 521 -15.05 -28.96 -6.91
CA LEU A 521 -15.51 -30.11 -6.14
C LEU A 521 -16.74 -30.78 -6.77
N SER A 522 -17.67 -29.99 -7.32
CA SER A 522 -18.81 -30.48 -8.11
C SER A 522 -18.33 -31.25 -9.35
N ALA A 523 -17.47 -30.65 -10.17
CA ALA A 523 -16.94 -31.28 -11.37
C ALA A 523 -16.06 -32.51 -11.06
N LEU A 524 -15.32 -32.52 -9.94
CA LEU A 524 -14.57 -33.68 -9.48
C LEU A 524 -15.51 -34.82 -9.02
N SER A 525 -16.62 -34.48 -8.36
CA SER A 525 -17.66 -35.46 -7.99
C SER A 525 -18.30 -36.07 -9.24
N THR A 526 -18.73 -35.26 -10.21
CA THR A 526 -19.29 -35.76 -11.49
C THR A 526 -18.27 -36.58 -12.29
N LEU A 527 -16.99 -36.20 -12.29
CA LEU A 527 -15.94 -36.99 -12.92
C LEU A 527 -15.73 -38.34 -12.21
N PHE A 528 -16.00 -38.43 -10.91
CA PHE A 528 -15.90 -39.66 -10.13
C PHE A 528 -17.13 -40.56 -10.32
N SER A 529 -18.36 -40.02 -10.26
CA SER A 529 -19.59 -40.77 -10.53
C SER A 529 -19.65 -41.25 -11.99
N ASP A 530 -19.79 -40.32 -12.92
CA ASP A 530 -20.09 -40.58 -14.32
C ASP A 530 -18.89 -41.25 -15.03
N GLY A 531 -17.67 -40.91 -14.58
CA GLY A 531 -16.42 -41.44 -15.14
C GLY A 531 -16.12 -42.87 -14.70
N THR A 532 -16.41 -43.25 -13.45
CA THR A 532 -16.30 -44.66 -13.05
C THR A 532 -17.40 -45.50 -13.70
N ASP A 533 -18.60 -44.95 -13.89
CA ASP A 533 -19.67 -45.61 -14.65
C ASP A 533 -19.32 -45.82 -16.13
N ALA A 534 -18.75 -44.82 -16.81
CA ALA A 534 -18.25 -44.95 -18.17
C ALA A 534 -17.16 -46.04 -18.28
N VAL A 535 -16.17 -46.02 -17.37
CA VAL A 535 -15.08 -47.01 -17.32
C VAL A 535 -15.62 -48.42 -17.04
N ARG A 536 -16.60 -48.54 -16.14
CA ARG A 536 -17.25 -49.80 -15.77
C ARG A 536 -17.98 -50.44 -16.95
N PHE A 537 -18.80 -49.68 -17.67
CA PHE A 537 -19.53 -50.18 -18.85
C PHE A 537 -18.60 -50.53 -20.02
N LEU A 538 -17.54 -49.74 -20.26
CA LEU A 538 -16.59 -49.94 -21.36
C LEU A 538 -15.59 -51.08 -21.13
N PHE A 539 -14.95 -51.13 -19.95
CA PHE A 539 -13.71 -51.89 -19.76
C PHE A 539 -13.77 -52.94 -18.67
N TYR A 540 -14.70 -52.84 -17.70
CA TYR A 540 -14.74 -53.76 -16.56
C TYR A 540 -15.78 -54.88 -16.74
N ARG A 541 -15.32 -56.05 -17.19
CA ARG A 541 -16.13 -57.27 -17.33
C ARG A 541 -15.53 -58.38 -16.46
N PRO A 542 -16.00 -58.57 -15.21
CA PRO A 542 -15.47 -59.60 -14.30
C PRO A 542 -15.76 -61.01 -14.84
N ARG A 543 -14.89 -61.97 -14.50
CA ARG A 543 -15.06 -63.40 -14.83
C ARG A 543 -15.46 -64.16 -13.58
N GLY A 544 -16.48 -65.00 -13.66
CA GLY A 544 -16.92 -65.85 -12.55
C GLY A 544 -17.90 -65.19 -11.57
N GLN A 545 -18.67 -64.19 -12.01
CA GLN A 545 -19.86 -63.70 -11.31
C GLN A 545 -21.08 -63.85 -12.23
N ASP A 546 -22.26 -64.03 -11.65
CA ASP A 546 -23.51 -64.23 -12.40
C ASP A 546 -23.92 -62.99 -13.21
N CYS A 547 -23.47 -61.80 -12.77
CA CYS A 547 -23.56 -60.57 -13.55
C CYS A 547 -22.25 -60.21 -14.26
N ARG A 548 -22.31 -59.86 -15.56
CA ARG A 548 -21.14 -59.42 -16.35
C ARG A 548 -20.75 -57.96 -16.13
N LEU A 549 -21.41 -57.26 -15.21
CA LEU A 549 -21.17 -55.89 -14.79
C LEU A 549 -21.27 -55.80 -13.27
N HIS A 550 -20.40 -54.99 -12.66
CA HIS A 550 -20.48 -54.71 -11.23
C HIS A 550 -21.67 -53.78 -10.93
N VAL A 551 -22.71 -54.23 -10.24
CA VAL A 551 -23.79 -53.36 -9.74
C VAL A 551 -23.38 -52.69 -8.42
N TYR A 552 -23.91 -51.49 -8.13
CA TYR A 552 -23.66 -50.84 -6.84
C TYR A 552 -24.68 -51.28 -5.80
N PHE A 553 -24.24 -51.43 -4.56
CA PHE A 553 -25.14 -51.48 -3.41
C PHE A 553 -25.64 -50.05 -3.10
N GLY A 554 -26.91 -49.86 -2.72
CA GLY A 554 -27.55 -48.53 -2.62
C GLY A 554 -26.69 -47.44 -1.95
N ARG A 555 -26.17 -47.71 -0.75
CA ARG A 555 -25.29 -46.76 -0.02
C ARG A 555 -24.01 -46.35 -0.79
N THR A 556 -23.48 -47.22 -1.65
CA THR A 556 -22.30 -46.92 -2.47
C THR A 556 -22.65 -46.04 -3.68
N ALA A 557 -23.82 -46.26 -4.30
CA ALA A 557 -24.32 -45.39 -5.35
C ALA A 557 -24.61 -43.98 -4.82
N GLU A 558 -25.29 -43.89 -3.66
CA GLU A 558 -25.63 -42.63 -2.99
C GLU A 558 -24.37 -41.81 -2.64
N PHE A 559 -23.38 -42.44 -1.99
CA PHE A 559 -22.14 -41.78 -1.57
C PHE A 559 -21.35 -41.17 -2.74
N MET A 560 -21.46 -41.74 -3.94
CA MET A 560 -20.82 -41.20 -5.15
C MET A 560 -21.50 -39.93 -5.69
N VAL A 561 -22.80 -39.76 -5.46
CA VAL A 561 -23.59 -38.61 -5.95
C VAL A 561 -23.80 -37.54 -4.87
N MET A 562 -23.74 -37.91 -3.58
CA MET A 562 -23.87 -37.01 -2.42
C MET A 562 -23.03 -35.71 -2.52
N PRO A 563 -21.73 -35.73 -2.93
CA PRO A 563 -20.94 -34.50 -3.01
C PRO A 563 -21.39 -33.57 -4.14
N THR A 564 -21.97 -34.11 -5.22
CA THR A 564 -22.58 -33.33 -6.31
C THR A 564 -23.81 -32.57 -5.79
N VAL A 565 -24.71 -33.24 -5.06
CA VAL A 565 -25.90 -32.61 -4.46
C VAL A 565 -25.53 -31.50 -3.48
N PHE A 566 -24.54 -31.77 -2.61
CA PHE A 566 -24.00 -30.77 -1.68
C PHE A 566 -23.42 -29.56 -2.43
N CYS A 567 -22.61 -29.79 -3.47
CA CYS A 567 -21.96 -28.70 -4.20
C CYS A 567 -22.95 -27.87 -5.04
N VAL A 568 -23.94 -28.48 -5.70
CA VAL A 568 -24.99 -27.75 -6.44
C VAL A 568 -25.77 -26.81 -5.51
N ASN A 569 -26.12 -27.26 -4.30
CA ASN A 569 -26.75 -26.38 -3.32
C ASN A 569 -25.81 -25.27 -2.82
N ALA A 570 -24.54 -25.60 -2.54
CA ALA A 570 -23.55 -24.63 -2.10
C ALA A 570 -23.33 -23.52 -3.14
N LEU A 571 -23.29 -23.84 -4.44
CA LEU A 571 -23.13 -22.87 -5.52
C LEU A 571 -24.26 -21.84 -5.57
N GLY A 572 -25.52 -22.29 -5.43
CA GLY A 572 -26.70 -21.39 -5.36
C GLY A 572 -26.66 -20.45 -4.16
N ILE A 573 -26.34 -20.97 -2.97
CA ILE A 573 -26.21 -20.17 -1.73
C ILE A 573 -25.01 -19.21 -1.79
N MET A 574 -23.88 -19.63 -2.37
CA MET A 574 -22.72 -18.75 -2.59
C MET A 574 -23.09 -17.54 -3.45
N PHE A 575 -23.96 -17.69 -4.46
CA PHE A 575 -24.44 -16.54 -5.24
C PHE A 575 -25.33 -15.60 -4.41
N ILE A 576 -26.18 -16.11 -3.52
CA ILE A 576 -26.98 -15.28 -2.60
C ILE A 576 -26.03 -14.46 -1.71
N PHE A 577 -24.98 -15.09 -1.16
CA PHE A 577 -24.04 -14.39 -0.27
C PHE A 577 -23.12 -13.42 -1.01
N ILE A 578 -22.73 -13.70 -2.26
CA ILE A 578 -22.09 -12.71 -3.14
C ILE A 578 -23.05 -11.55 -3.41
N GLY A 579 -24.34 -11.81 -3.62
CA GLY A 579 -25.39 -10.79 -3.77
C GLY A 579 -25.54 -9.91 -2.53
N ILE A 580 -25.61 -10.49 -1.33
CA ILE A 580 -25.69 -9.77 -0.05
C ILE A 580 -24.40 -8.95 0.19
N GLU A 581 -23.22 -9.52 -0.07
CA GLU A 581 -21.94 -8.83 0.13
C GLU A 581 -21.80 -7.62 -0.82
N ARG A 582 -22.19 -7.78 -2.09
CA ARG A 582 -22.30 -6.67 -3.06
C ARG A 582 -23.39 -5.66 -2.69
N SER A 583 -24.48 -6.09 -2.05
CA SER A 583 -25.52 -5.18 -1.52
C SER A 583 -24.99 -4.30 -0.40
N ILE A 584 -24.26 -4.89 0.56
CA ILE A 584 -23.60 -4.14 1.65
C ILE A 584 -22.57 -3.16 1.06
N ALA A 585 -21.78 -3.57 0.06
CA ALA A 585 -20.85 -2.69 -0.63
C ALA A 585 -21.55 -1.53 -1.37
N THR A 586 -22.71 -1.77 -1.99
CA THR A 586 -23.52 -0.74 -2.67
C THR A 586 -24.16 0.24 -1.68
N VAL A 587 -24.74 -0.23 -0.57
CA VAL A 587 -25.47 0.62 0.40
C VAL A 587 -24.51 1.37 1.33
N TYR A 588 -23.46 0.72 1.83
CA TYR A 588 -22.58 1.24 2.88
C TYR A 588 -21.16 1.56 2.40
N ALA A 589 -20.97 1.91 1.11
CA ALA A 589 -19.68 2.10 0.44
C ALA A 589 -18.60 2.81 1.29
N ALA A 590 -18.93 3.92 1.95
CA ALA A 590 -17.99 4.72 2.76
C ALA A 590 -17.58 4.11 4.12
N ARG A 591 -18.34 3.13 4.64
CA ARG A 591 -17.98 2.31 5.82
C ARG A 591 -17.29 1.03 5.37
N TYR A 592 -17.73 0.47 4.25
CA TYR A 592 -17.21 -0.74 3.63
C TYR A 592 -15.74 -0.58 3.19
N GLU A 593 -15.35 0.55 2.57
CA GLU A 593 -13.95 0.85 2.20
C GLU A 593 -12.97 0.78 3.40
N LYS A 594 -13.44 1.08 4.62
CA LYS A 594 -12.63 1.04 5.85
C LYS A 594 -12.57 -0.36 6.48
N MET A 595 -13.32 -1.33 5.98
CA MET A 595 -13.49 -2.65 6.58
C MET A 595 -12.32 -3.60 6.25
N ARG A 596 -11.19 -3.42 6.93
CA ARG A 596 -10.02 -4.32 6.78
C ARG A 596 -10.24 -5.76 7.25
N SER A 597 -11.36 -6.07 7.91
CA SER A 597 -11.66 -7.42 8.42
C SER A 597 -12.20 -8.34 7.32
N THR A 598 -11.59 -9.52 7.21
CA THR A 598 -12.03 -10.67 6.40
C THR A 598 -13.06 -11.56 7.10
N GLY A 599 -13.38 -11.30 8.37
CA GLY A 599 -14.30 -12.11 9.17
C GLY A 599 -15.67 -12.35 8.52
N PRO A 600 -16.35 -11.31 7.97
CA PRO A 600 -17.65 -11.48 7.32
C PRO A 600 -17.63 -12.44 6.12
N GLY A 601 -16.57 -12.43 5.30
CA GLY A 601 -16.43 -13.33 4.16
C GLY A 601 -16.28 -14.80 4.59
N TRP A 602 -15.51 -15.05 5.65
CA TRP A 602 -15.36 -16.40 6.22
C TRP A 602 -16.62 -16.89 6.92
N LEU A 603 -17.34 -16.02 7.64
CA LEU A 603 -18.61 -16.36 8.29
C LEU A 603 -19.67 -16.78 7.26
N LEU A 604 -19.82 -16.04 6.17
CA LEU A 604 -20.75 -16.39 5.09
C LEU A 604 -20.36 -17.71 4.40
N LEU A 605 -19.07 -17.95 4.17
CA LEU A 605 -18.60 -19.23 3.63
C LEU A 605 -18.92 -20.42 4.56
N LEU A 606 -18.71 -20.25 5.87
CA LEU A 606 -19.07 -21.26 6.88
C LEU A 606 -20.58 -21.56 6.90
N VAL A 607 -21.43 -20.52 6.86
CA VAL A 607 -22.89 -20.70 6.79
C VAL A 607 -23.29 -21.43 5.51
N THR A 608 -22.59 -21.22 4.39
CA THR A 608 -22.87 -21.96 3.14
C THR A 608 -22.58 -23.45 3.26
N VAL A 609 -21.47 -23.82 3.91
CA VAL A 609 -21.13 -25.22 4.20
C VAL A 609 -22.17 -25.85 5.12
N LEU A 610 -22.51 -25.20 6.24
CA LEU A 610 -23.46 -25.73 7.23
C LEU A 610 -24.87 -25.91 6.65
N THR A 611 -25.38 -24.92 5.91
CA THR A 611 -26.71 -25.00 5.28
C THR A 611 -26.78 -26.03 4.15
N SER A 612 -25.70 -26.20 3.38
CA SER A 612 -25.65 -27.22 2.32
C SER A 612 -25.48 -28.62 2.88
N ALA A 613 -24.72 -28.79 3.96
CA ALA A 613 -24.64 -30.06 4.69
C ALA A 613 -25.99 -30.43 5.29
N ALA A 614 -26.68 -29.48 5.94
CA ALA A 614 -28.01 -29.71 6.51
C ALA A 614 -29.05 -30.13 5.46
N LYS A 615 -29.08 -29.47 4.29
CA LYS A 615 -29.98 -29.86 3.18
C LYS A 615 -29.62 -31.26 2.63
N ALA A 616 -28.34 -31.57 2.46
CA ALA A 616 -27.90 -32.88 1.97
C ALA A 616 -28.27 -34.00 2.97
N ILE A 617 -27.99 -33.81 4.26
CA ILE A 617 -28.33 -34.78 5.32
C ILE A 617 -29.85 -34.98 5.39
N TRP A 618 -30.64 -33.91 5.34
CA TRP A 618 -32.11 -34.01 5.28
C TRP A 618 -32.57 -34.78 4.04
N PHE A 619 -32.02 -34.48 2.86
CA PHE A 619 -32.41 -35.13 1.60
C PHE A 619 -32.12 -36.64 1.61
N PHE A 620 -30.90 -37.02 2.00
CA PHE A 620 -30.49 -38.43 2.06
C PHE A 620 -31.07 -39.20 3.27
N SER A 621 -31.61 -38.52 4.29
CA SER A 621 -32.37 -39.20 5.36
C SER A 621 -33.71 -39.83 4.91
N TYR A 622 -34.13 -39.60 3.64
CA TYR A 622 -35.31 -40.22 3.03
C TYR A 622 -34.99 -41.17 1.86
N SER A 623 -33.72 -41.53 1.65
CA SER A 623 -33.36 -42.54 0.66
C SER A 623 -33.53 -43.95 1.23
N ASP A 624 -34.19 -44.85 0.49
CA ASP A 624 -33.97 -46.28 0.67
C ASP A 624 -32.68 -46.68 -0.08
N VAL A 625 -31.88 -47.51 0.59
CA VAL A 625 -30.51 -47.90 0.22
C VAL A 625 -30.31 -49.41 0.25
N ASN A 626 -31.39 -50.17 0.44
CA ASN A 626 -31.37 -51.64 0.50
C ASN A 626 -31.39 -52.29 -0.90
N THR A 627 -31.58 -51.51 -1.97
CA THR A 627 -31.66 -51.95 -3.37
C THR A 627 -30.29 -51.95 -4.08
N TYR A 628 -30.12 -52.88 -5.02
CA TYR A 628 -28.99 -52.83 -5.97
C TYR A 628 -29.29 -51.88 -7.12
N ASN A 629 -28.29 -51.11 -7.51
CA ASN A 629 -28.44 -50.01 -8.47
C ASN A 629 -27.53 -50.21 -9.70
N PRO A 630 -28.04 -50.01 -10.93
CA PRO A 630 -27.31 -50.31 -12.17
C PRO A 630 -26.23 -49.26 -12.51
N ILE A 631 -26.28 -48.08 -11.89
CA ILE A 631 -25.47 -46.88 -12.13
C ILE A 631 -25.37 -46.07 -10.82
N SER A 632 -24.44 -45.12 -10.70
CA SER A 632 -24.45 -44.18 -9.57
C SER A 632 -25.70 -43.27 -9.63
N THR A 633 -26.39 -43.14 -8.50
CA THR A 633 -27.72 -42.50 -8.43
C THR A 633 -28.03 -42.03 -6.99
N LEU A 634 -29.14 -41.32 -6.82
CA LEU A 634 -29.58 -40.72 -5.54
C LEU A 634 -30.23 -41.71 -4.56
N GLY A 635 -30.44 -42.97 -4.99
CA GLY A 635 -31.23 -43.96 -4.26
C GLY A 635 -32.73 -43.76 -4.43
N ASP A 636 -33.51 -44.64 -3.80
CA ASP A 636 -34.97 -44.65 -3.91
C ASP A 636 -35.56 -43.59 -2.95
N ILE A 637 -35.72 -42.36 -3.45
CA ILE A 637 -36.22 -41.21 -2.68
C ILE A 637 -37.70 -40.93 -3.03
N PRO A 638 -38.60 -40.76 -2.03
CA PRO A 638 -40.00 -40.42 -2.27
C PRO A 638 -40.18 -39.18 -3.15
N MET A 639 -41.00 -39.31 -4.20
CA MET A 639 -41.32 -38.28 -5.20
C MET A 639 -41.59 -36.89 -4.59
N GLY A 640 -42.34 -36.82 -3.48
CA GLY A 640 -42.64 -35.55 -2.80
C GLY A 640 -41.40 -34.87 -2.18
N ILE A 641 -40.45 -35.64 -1.66
CA ILE A 641 -39.16 -35.12 -1.12
C ILE A 641 -38.27 -34.65 -2.28
N GLN A 642 -38.20 -35.42 -3.37
CA GLN A 642 -37.46 -35.05 -4.58
C GLN A 642 -37.98 -33.74 -5.19
N GLN A 643 -39.30 -33.62 -5.38
CA GLN A 643 -39.95 -32.40 -5.86
C GLN A 643 -39.74 -31.22 -4.89
N THR A 644 -39.80 -31.45 -3.57
CA THR A 644 -39.53 -30.41 -2.57
C THR A 644 -38.08 -29.91 -2.64
N ALA A 645 -37.10 -30.80 -2.76
CA ALA A 645 -35.68 -30.45 -2.82
C ALA A 645 -35.33 -29.66 -4.10
N LEU A 646 -35.92 -30.04 -5.24
CA LEU A 646 -35.81 -29.33 -6.52
C LEU A 646 -36.55 -27.98 -6.47
N GLY A 647 -37.72 -27.92 -5.84
CA GLY A 647 -38.47 -26.68 -5.61
C GLY A 647 -37.71 -25.68 -4.71
N MET A 648 -37.04 -26.17 -3.66
CA MET A 648 -36.12 -25.37 -2.85
C MET A 648 -34.94 -24.83 -3.68
N GLN A 649 -34.35 -25.64 -4.57
CA GLN A 649 -33.27 -25.16 -5.46
C GLN A 649 -33.79 -24.06 -6.40
N LEU A 650 -34.94 -24.28 -7.05
CA LEU A 650 -35.57 -23.31 -7.95
C LEU A 650 -35.89 -21.99 -7.22
N ALA A 651 -36.37 -22.05 -5.98
CA ALA A 651 -36.62 -20.86 -5.15
C ALA A 651 -35.34 -20.06 -4.85
N LEU A 652 -34.22 -20.73 -4.53
CA LEU A 652 -32.93 -20.09 -4.30
C LEU A 652 -32.44 -19.34 -5.56
N GLU A 653 -32.58 -19.95 -6.74
CA GLU A 653 -32.16 -19.29 -7.99
C GLU A 653 -33.09 -18.15 -8.41
N MET A 654 -34.39 -18.25 -8.14
CA MET A 654 -35.32 -17.13 -8.31
C MET A 654 -34.98 -15.95 -7.36
N ILE A 655 -34.58 -16.24 -6.12
CA ILE A 655 -34.06 -15.23 -5.19
C ILE A 655 -32.77 -14.61 -5.74
N ASN A 656 -31.83 -15.41 -6.28
CA ASN A 656 -30.63 -14.89 -6.96
C ASN A 656 -30.99 -13.92 -8.09
N VAL A 657 -31.87 -14.30 -9.01
CA VAL A 657 -32.32 -13.45 -10.13
C VAL A 657 -32.93 -12.14 -9.63
N ILE A 658 -33.77 -12.17 -8.59
CA ILE A 658 -34.39 -10.98 -8.00
C ILE A 658 -33.32 -10.07 -7.37
N VAL A 659 -32.43 -10.61 -6.52
CA VAL A 659 -31.37 -9.86 -5.84
C VAL A 659 -30.41 -9.22 -6.84
N PHE A 660 -29.93 -9.98 -7.84
CA PHE A 660 -29.03 -9.47 -8.86
C PHE A 660 -29.68 -8.45 -9.81
N SER A 661 -30.98 -8.61 -10.11
CA SER A 661 -31.75 -7.61 -10.86
C SER A 661 -31.92 -6.31 -10.07
N ALA A 662 -32.33 -6.40 -8.80
CA ALA A 662 -32.46 -5.26 -7.92
C ALA A 662 -31.12 -4.51 -7.76
N LEU A 663 -30.02 -5.24 -7.56
CA LEU A 663 -28.66 -4.69 -7.53
C LEU A 663 -28.30 -3.93 -8.81
N TYR A 664 -28.62 -4.47 -9.99
CA TYR A 664 -28.36 -3.80 -11.26
C TYR A 664 -29.15 -2.49 -11.37
N PHE A 665 -30.46 -2.50 -11.10
CA PHE A 665 -31.29 -1.30 -11.18
C PHE A 665 -30.90 -0.25 -10.11
N CYS A 666 -30.63 -0.67 -8.87
CA CYS A 666 -30.16 0.21 -7.80
C CYS A 666 -28.81 0.86 -8.15
N ASN A 667 -27.81 0.08 -8.60
CA ASN A 667 -26.53 0.67 -9.02
C ASN A 667 -26.70 1.60 -10.23
N ARG A 668 -27.51 1.23 -11.24
CA ARG A 668 -27.80 2.08 -12.40
C ARG A 668 -28.54 3.38 -12.02
N ARG A 669 -29.35 3.36 -10.96
CA ARG A 669 -29.99 4.54 -10.35
C ARG A 669 -28.99 5.39 -9.56
N SER A 670 -28.09 4.78 -8.79
CA SER A 670 -27.02 5.47 -8.04
C SER A 670 -26.00 6.17 -8.96
N ILE A 671 -25.66 5.61 -10.12
CA ILE A 671 -24.87 6.30 -11.15
C ILE A 671 -25.58 7.59 -11.59
N LYS A 672 -26.87 7.52 -11.95
CA LYS A 672 -27.66 8.71 -12.32
C LYS A 672 -27.72 9.73 -11.17
N GLY A 673 -27.82 9.28 -9.93
CA GLY A 673 -27.80 10.14 -8.73
C GLY A 673 -26.46 10.85 -8.48
N THR A 674 -25.32 10.20 -8.77
CA THR A 674 -23.97 10.75 -8.51
C THR A 674 -23.52 11.85 -9.48
N HIS A 675 -24.36 12.22 -10.45
CA HIS A 675 -24.23 13.50 -11.14
C HIS A 675 -24.51 14.72 -10.23
N ARG A 676 -25.18 14.53 -9.08
CA ARG A 676 -25.30 15.59 -8.06
C ARG A 676 -23.95 15.87 -7.38
N ILE A 677 -23.71 17.15 -7.11
CA ILE A 677 -22.37 17.72 -6.81
C ILE A 677 -21.80 17.28 -5.45
N VAL A 678 -22.67 16.90 -4.50
CA VAL A 678 -22.34 16.77 -3.05
C VAL A 678 -21.57 15.49 -2.68
N SER A 679 -21.56 14.45 -3.51
CA SER A 679 -20.92 13.16 -3.15
C SER A 679 -19.39 13.18 -3.28
N SER A 680 -18.70 12.63 -2.28
CA SER A 680 -17.23 12.66 -2.20
C SER A 680 -16.54 11.90 -3.33
N LEU A 681 -15.31 12.29 -3.67
CA LEU A 681 -14.55 11.66 -4.75
C LEU A 681 -14.30 10.16 -4.48
N THR A 682 -14.06 9.80 -3.22
CA THR A 682 -13.88 8.41 -2.77
C THR A 682 -15.17 7.60 -2.89
N TYR A 683 -16.32 8.17 -2.52
CA TYR A 683 -17.62 7.54 -2.76
C TYR A 683 -17.89 7.31 -4.25
N LYS A 684 -17.54 8.27 -5.12
CA LYS A 684 -17.64 8.11 -6.59
C LYS A 684 -16.68 7.08 -7.14
N TYR A 685 -15.46 6.96 -6.59
CA TYR A 685 -14.52 5.89 -6.94
C TYR A 685 -15.04 4.51 -6.52
N GLN A 686 -15.46 4.34 -5.26
CA GLN A 686 -15.95 3.06 -4.74
C GLN A 686 -17.26 2.63 -5.40
N LEU A 687 -18.18 3.58 -5.69
CA LEU A 687 -19.37 3.28 -6.48
C LEU A 687 -19.01 2.85 -7.91
N ASN A 688 -18.03 3.50 -8.55
CA ASN A 688 -17.58 3.10 -9.88
C ASN A 688 -16.83 1.76 -9.87
N GLU A 689 -16.06 1.44 -8.83
CA GLU A 689 -15.47 0.10 -8.64
C GLU A 689 -16.60 -0.94 -8.51
N ASN A 690 -17.49 -0.76 -7.52
CA ASN A 690 -18.65 -1.61 -7.28
C ASN A 690 -19.48 -1.82 -8.57
N VAL A 691 -19.74 -0.77 -9.35
CA VAL A 691 -20.46 -0.86 -10.63
C VAL A 691 -19.72 -1.73 -11.65
N ASN A 692 -18.40 -1.58 -11.78
CA ASN A 692 -17.62 -2.38 -12.73
C ASN A 692 -17.45 -3.84 -12.26
N SER A 693 -17.25 -4.07 -10.96
CA SER A 693 -17.17 -5.43 -10.39
C SER A 693 -18.53 -6.15 -10.44
N ILE A 694 -19.63 -5.47 -10.09
CA ILE A 694 -21.00 -5.98 -10.24
C ILE A 694 -21.33 -6.24 -11.70
N THR A 695 -21.01 -5.36 -12.66
CA THR A 695 -21.35 -5.59 -14.08
C THR A 695 -20.72 -6.88 -14.63
N ILE A 696 -19.55 -7.28 -14.13
CA ILE A 696 -18.88 -8.54 -14.52
C ILE A 696 -19.48 -9.74 -13.78
N ILE A 697 -19.64 -9.65 -12.44
CA ILE A 697 -20.22 -10.73 -11.63
C ILE A 697 -21.67 -11.02 -12.06
N LEU A 698 -22.47 -9.98 -12.30
CA LEU A 698 -23.88 -10.04 -12.71
C LEU A 698 -24.08 -10.87 -13.98
N GLN A 699 -23.22 -10.72 -14.98
CA GLN A 699 -23.31 -11.48 -16.24
C GLN A 699 -22.99 -12.97 -16.04
N LEU A 700 -22.13 -13.29 -15.07
CA LEU A 700 -21.78 -14.66 -14.69
C LEU A 700 -22.88 -15.28 -13.80
N ALA A 701 -23.47 -14.50 -12.89
CA ALA A 701 -24.59 -14.90 -12.04
C ALA A 701 -25.87 -15.16 -12.86
N TRP A 702 -26.22 -14.28 -13.80
CA TRP A 702 -27.34 -14.51 -14.72
C TRP A 702 -27.15 -15.76 -15.58
N PHE A 703 -25.93 -16.02 -16.07
CA PHE A 703 -25.66 -17.25 -16.81
C PHE A 703 -25.81 -18.50 -15.93
N HIS A 704 -25.34 -18.46 -14.67
CA HIS A 704 -25.62 -19.53 -13.71
C HIS A 704 -27.12 -19.74 -13.52
N CYS A 705 -27.84 -18.71 -13.07
CA CYS A 705 -29.28 -18.81 -12.75
C CYS A 705 -30.11 -19.28 -13.95
N ILE A 706 -29.83 -18.81 -15.17
CA ILE A 706 -30.54 -19.27 -16.37
C ILE A 706 -30.32 -20.77 -16.59
N VAL A 707 -29.08 -21.26 -16.48
CA VAL A 707 -28.77 -22.67 -16.74
C VAL A 707 -29.23 -23.58 -15.59
N THR A 708 -29.12 -23.15 -14.33
CA THR A 708 -29.60 -23.92 -13.17
C THR A 708 -31.12 -23.94 -13.08
N ILE A 709 -31.82 -22.85 -13.39
CA ILE A 709 -33.28 -22.84 -13.52
C ILE A 709 -33.70 -23.75 -14.69
N LEU A 710 -33.08 -23.64 -15.86
CA LEU A 710 -33.41 -24.48 -17.01
C LEU A 710 -33.19 -25.97 -16.70
N ALA A 711 -32.03 -26.35 -16.16
CA ALA A 711 -31.74 -27.73 -15.76
C ALA A 711 -32.74 -28.22 -14.70
N THR A 712 -33.01 -27.44 -13.65
CA THR A 712 -33.95 -27.83 -12.59
C THR A 712 -35.38 -28.00 -13.13
N CYS A 713 -35.84 -27.13 -14.03
CA CYS A 713 -37.14 -27.27 -14.69
C CYS A 713 -37.19 -28.48 -15.64
N LEU A 714 -36.12 -28.79 -16.38
CA LEU A 714 -36.04 -29.99 -17.22
C LEU A 714 -36.04 -31.27 -16.39
N ILE A 715 -35.35 -31.28 -15.24
CA ILE A 715 -35.35 -32.42 -14.30
C ILE A 715 -36.74 -32.59 -13.69
N ILE A 716 -37.38 -31.52 -13.18
CA ILE A 716 -38.76 -31.57 -12.65
C ILE A 716 -39.73 -32.09 -13.72
N PHE A 717 -39.63 -31.62 -14.97
CA PHE A 717 -40.46 -32.11 -16.07
C PHE A 717 -40.22 -33.59 -16.37
N SER A 718 -38.95 -34.02 -16.42
CA SER A 718 -38.56 -35.42 -16.69
C SER A 718 -39.10 -36.35 -15.60
N VAL A 719 -38.88 -36.01 -14.33
CA VAL A 719 -39.36 -36.74 -13.14
C VAL A 719 -40.90 -36.80 -13.08
N ALA A 720 -41.59 -35.81 -13.64
CA ALA A 720 -43.06 -35.76 -13.70
C ALA A 720 -43.69 -36.35 -14.99
N LYS A 721 -42.89 -36.88 -15.93
CA LYS A 721 -43.37 -37.35 -17.24
C LYS A 721 -42.79 -38.66 -17.76
N PHE A 722 -41.59 -39.05 -17.35
CA PHE A 722 -40.97 -40.30 -17.77
C PHE A 722 -41.17 -41.38 -16.71
N THR A 723 -41.26 -42.63 -17.16
CA THR A 723 -41.10 -43.80 -16.26
C THR A 723 -39.66 -43.87 -15.75
N GLU A 724 -39.41 -44.65 -14.69
CA GLU A 724 -38.09 -44.80 -14.08
C GLU A 724 -37.01 -45.26 -15.08
N GLU A 725 -37.33 -46.23 -15.95
CA GLU A 725 -36.41 -46.70 -16.99
C GLU A 725 -36.15 -45.64 -18.08
N GLU A 726 -37.18 -44.88 -18.48
CA GLU A 726 -37.02 -43.75 -19.40
C GLU A 726 -36.23 -42.60 -18.76
N TYR A 727 -36.39 -42.37 -17.45
CA TYR A 727 -35.63 -41.36 -16.71
C TYR A 727 -34.15 -41.74 -16.59
N LEU A 728 -33.82 -43.01 -16.34
CA LEU A 728 -32.44 -43.48 -16.40
C LEU A 728 -31.81 -43.36 -17.79
N ARG A 729 -32.62 -43.46 -18.86
CA ARG A 729 -32.17 -43.30 -20.25
C ARG A 729 -32.01 -41.84 -20.69
N TYR A 730 -32.98 -40.99 -20.37
CA TYR A 730 -33.07 -39.61 -20.88
C TYR A 730 -32.67 -38.54 -19.85
N GLY A 731 -32.50 -38.89 -18.57
CA GLY A 731 -32.05 -37.98 -17.50
C GLY A 731 -30.59 -37.53 -17.64
N LEU A 732 -29.70 -38.42 -18.09
CA LEU A 732 -28.30 -38.11 -18.38
C LEU A 732 -28.15 -36.94 -19.40
N PRO A 733 -28.93 -36.89 -20.49
CA PRO A 733 -29.09 -35.72 -21.36
C PRO A 733 -29.71 -34.45 -20.74
N THR A 734 -30.68 -34.56 -19.83
CA THR A 734 -31.42 -33.38 -19.33
C THR A 734 -30.73 -32.63 -18.19
N ASP A 735 -29.81 -33.28 -17.49
CA ASP A 735 -28.88 -32.62 -16.57
C ASP A 735 -27.78 -31.84 -17.32
N LEU A 736 -27.93 -30.51 -17.31
CA LEU A 736 -27.00 -29.57 -17.95
C LEU A 736 -25.85 -29.10 -17.03
N TYR A 737 -25.76 -29.55 -15.77
CA TYR A 737 -24.72 -29.09 -14.84
C TYR A 737 -23.29 -29.37 -15.32
N PRO A 738 -22.95 -30.52 -15.96
CA PRO A 738 -21.61 -30.74 -16.51
C PRO A 738 -21.26 -29.77 -17.67
N VAL A 739 -22.26 -29.43 -18.50
CA VAL A 739 -22.13 -28.44 -19.58
C VAL A 739 -21.94 -27.04 -18.98
N TYR A 740 -22.66 -26.70 -17.91
CA TYR A 740 -22.44 -25.47 -17.15
C TYR A 740 -21.01 -25.40 -16.58
N HIS A 741 -20.55 -26.46 -15.91
CA HIS A 741 -19.23 -26.54 -15.30
C HIS A 741 -18.10 -26.38 -16.34
N CYS A 742 -18.27 -26.85 -17.57
CA CYS A 742 -17.32 -26.63 -18.65
C CYS A 742 -17.43 -25.21 -19.28
N THR A 743 -18.63 -24.73 -19.58
CA THR A 743 -18.83 -23.45 -20.29
C THR A 743 -18.55 -22.21 -19.43
N PHE A 744 -18.89 -22.25 -18.14
CA PHE A 744 -18.68 -21.14 -17.21
C PHE A 744 -17.21 -20.67 -17.09
N PRO A 745 -16.19 -21.54 -16.89
CA PRO A 745 -14.79 -21.11 -16.88
C PRO A 745 -14.32 -20.57 -18.24
N PHE A 746 -14.81 -21.09 -19.37
CA PHE A 746 -14.52 -20.52 -20.69
C PHE A 746 -15.08 -19.10 -20.83
N LEU A 747 -16.34 -18.87 -20.41
CA LEU A 747 -16.95 -17.53 -20.39
C LEU A 747 -16.17 -16.57 -19.46
N MET A 748 -15.79 -17.04 -18.27
CA MET A 748 -15.03 -16.28 -17.28
C MET A 748 -13.62 -15.90 -17.79
N ALA A 749 -12.90 -16.86 -18.36
CA ALA A 749 -11.60 -16.63 -19.01
C ALA A 749 -11.73 -15.70 -20.22
N TYR A 750 -12.76 -15.87 -21.05
CA TYR A 750 -13.05 -14.99 -22.18
C TYR A 750 -13.32 -13.55 -21.72
N LYS A 751 -14.11 -13.32 -20.66
CA LYS A 751 -14.34 -11.97 -20.09
C LYS A 751 -13.03 -11.35 -19.57
N VAL A 752 -12.17 -12.12 -18.91
CA VAL A 752 -10.84 -11.67 -18.46
C VAL A 752 -9.94 -11.30 -19.65
N VAL A 753 -9.97 -12.08 -20.74
CA VAL A 753 -9.26 -11.76 -21.99
C VAL A 753 -9.88 -10.56 -22.72
N GLN A 754 -11.19 -10.41 -22.71
CA GLN A 754 -11.93 -9.30 -23.32
C GLN A 754 -11.57 -7.98 -22.62
N GLU A 755 -11.55 -7.95 -21.28
CA GLU A 755 -11.11 -6.78 -20.51
C GLU A 755 -9.60 -6.50 -20.67
N LYS A 756 -8.73 -7.52 -20.73
CA LYS A 756 -7.31 -7.35 -21.10
C LYS A 756 -7.16 -6.72 -22.50
N ARG A 757 -7.93 -7.20 -23.49
CA ARG A 757 -7.96 -6.68 -24.87
C ARG A 757 -8.52 -5.26 -24.93
N LYS A 758 -9.59 -4.95 -24.20
CA LYS A 758 -10.19 -3.60 -24.06
C LYS A 758 -9.21 -2.62 -23.42
N HIS A 759 -8.49 -3.04 -22.37
CA HIS A 759 -7.46 -2.22 -21.74
C HIS A 759 -6.26 -1.99 -22.66
N ARG A 760 -5.78 -3.02 -23.39
CA ARG A 760 -4.76 -2.86 -24.44
C ARG A 760 -5.23 -1.96 -25.57
N ARG A 761 -6.48 -2.09 -26.04
CA ARG A 761 -7.09 -1.18 -27.04
C ARG A 761 -7.14 0.26 -26.52
N LEU A 762 -7.53 0.49 -25.27
CA LEU A 762 -7.48 1.81 -24.64
C LEU A 762 -6.05 2.37 -24.52
N GLN A 763 -5.05 1.53 -24.27
CA GLN A 763 -3.64 1.94 -24.29
C GLN A 763 -3.14 2.26 -25.71
N VAL A 764 -3.52 1.46 -26.72
CA VAL A 764 -3.17 1.67 -28.13
C VAL A 764 -3.87 2.90 -28.71
N VAL A 765 -5.13 3.13 -28.37
CA VAL A 765 -5.86 4.37 -28.71
C VAL A 765 -5.16 5.56 -28.06
N LYS A 766 -4.85 5.52 -26.75
CA LYS A 766 -4.03 6.53 -26.07
C LYS A 766 -2.59 6.69 -26.56
N ALA A 767 -2.09 5.76 -27.38
CA ALA A 767 -0.79 5.85 -28.05
C ALA A 767 -0.93 6.40 -29.47
N LYS A 768 -2.02 6.06 -30.19
CA LYS A 768 -2.38 6.66 -31.47
C LYS A 768 -2.73 8.12 -31.29
N GLU A 769 -3.64 8.46 -30.37
CA GLU A 769 -3.99 9.83 -29.97
C GLU A 769 -2.73 10.66 -29.69
N ARG A 770 -1.80 10.17 -28.84
CA ARG A 770 -0.52 10.85 -28.57
C ARG A 770 0.41 10.99 -29.78
N ARG A 771 0.33 10.10 -30.77
CA ARG A 771 1.09 10.20 -32.03
C ARG A 771 0.42 11.15 -33.03
N GLU A 772 -0.92 11.23 -32.99
CA GLU A 772 -1.75 12.11 -33.82
C GLU A 772 -1.62 13.57 -33.35
N TYR A 773 -1.68 13.82 -32.03
CA TYR A 773 -1.33 15.11 -31.40
C TYR A 773 0.11 15.53 -31.73
N ARG A 774 1.10 14.63 -31.58
CA ARG A 774 2.51 14.94 -31.92
C ARG A 774 2.71 15.32 -33.41
N ASN A 775 1.87 14.79 -34.31
CA ASN A 775 1.89 15.21 -35.72
C ASN A 775 1.23 16.58 -35.91
N GLN A 776 0.19 16.91 -35.14
CA GLN A 776 -0.42 18.26 -35.14
C GLN A 776 0.56 19.31 -34.61
N ASP A 777 1.31 19.03 -33.54
CA ASP A 777 2.39 19.91 -33.06
C ASP A 777 3.41 20.21 -34.18
N GLY A 778 3.77 19.20 -34.97
CA GLY A 778 4.65 19.37 -36.14
C GLY A 778 4.06 20.24 -37.24
N HIS A 779 2.75 20.15 -37.49
CA HIS A 779 2.04 21.01 -38.44
C HIS A 779 1.94 22.46 -37.96
N PHE A 780 1.67 22.69 -36.66
CA PHE A 780 1.71 24.03 -36.08
C PHE A 780 3.10 24.63 -36.16
N LYS A 781 4.15 23.85 -35.86
CA LYS A 781 5.53 24.32 -36.03
C LYS A 781 5.90 24.63 -37.48
N MET A 782 5.34 23.91 -38.45
CA MET A 782 5.54 24.22 -39.88
C MET A 782 4.87 25.55 -40.27
N LEU A 783 3.70 25.87 -39.72
CA LEU A 783 3.03 27.17 -39.90
C LEU A 783 3.79 28.30 -39.19
N GLU A 784 4.26 28.07 -37.97
CA GLU A 784 5.06 29.02 -37.19
C GLU A 784 6.32 29.46 -37.97
N ASN A 785 7.08 28.49 -38.50
CA ASN A 785 8.23 28.74 -39.39
C ASN A 785 7.88 29.44 -40.72
N LEU A 786 6.61 29.42 -41.17
CA LEU A 786 6.17 30.15 -42.37
C LEU A 786 5.83 31.60 -42.05
N PHE A 787 5.22 31.88 -40.89
CA PHE A 787 4.94 33.25 -40.45
C PHE A 787 6.21 34.00 -40.00
N GLU A 788 7.16 33.33 -39.35
CA GLU A 788 8.49 33.91 -39.04
C GLU A 788 9.28 34.29 -40.32
N ARG A 789 9.01 33.63 -41.45
CA ARG A 789 9.61 33.91 -42.76
C ARG A 789 8.92 35.02 -43.57
N GLN A 790 7.88 35.66 -43.04
CA GLN A 790 7.32 36.89 -43.62
C GLN A 790 7.66 38.15 -42.81
N ASN A 791 8.35 38.01 -41.68
CA ASN A 791 8.77 39.10 -40.80
C ASN A 791 10.31 39.34 -40.79
N ASN A 792 11.02 38.77 -41.76
CA ASN A 792 12.42 39.05 -42.13
C ASN A 792 12.51 39.24 -43.65
#